data_AF-A0A3S3PXM7-F1
#
_entry.id   AF-A0A3S3PXM7-F1
#
_cell.length_a   1.000
_cell.length_b   1.000
_cell.length_c   1.000
_cell.angle_alpha   90.00
_cell.angle_beta   90.00
_cell.angle_gamma   90.00
#
_symmetry.space_group_name_H-M   'P 1'
#
loop_
_entity.id
_entity.type
_entity.pdbx_description
1 polymer ?
#
loop_
_entity_poly.entity_id
_entity_poly.type
_entity_poly.pdbx_seq_one_letter_code
_entity_poly.pdbx_strand_id
1 'polypeptide(L)'
;MAGDGVKLLGMWASPLALKIEWALKLKGIEYEYVDEDLYNKSERLLKYNPIHKKIPVLLHGDKPLPESLIILEYIDETWKENYPLLPEDPYERAMARFWAKYNDEKPWLTVFGAFSKTGEEKVKAVKEAQETLKPLEELLKGKRFFGGQTIGYLDIALGWLAIWVPLIEEILGDGVKLLGMWASPLALKIEWALKLKGIEYEYVDEDLHNKSERLLKYNPIHKKIPVLLHGDKPLPESLIILEYIDETWKENYPLLPEDPYERAMARFWAKYNDDKYMYGRTTKPKNNLKKKKKKMAGDGVKLLGMWVSPFVHRIELALKLKGIEYEYIEEDLVNKSDRLLKYNPIHKKVPVLLHGDKPLTESLIILEYIDETWKENYPLLPEDPYERAMVRFWANYTDEKPWLTIIGAFAKTTEEQMKTLKEAQESLKPLEELLKGKRFFGGETLGYLDIVIGWIAFLGPAYEELLGLTYVDPNSMPLLHAWCQEFTNVPLVKEGLPPREKLLPYLKYIREKLIGKKKEKKMAVDGVKLLGMWASPLVRRIELALKLKGIEYEYIEEDLVNKSERLLKCNPIHKKVPVLLHGDKPLPESLIILEYIDETWKKNYPLLPEDPFERAMARFWAKYTDEKPWLSIVGTFSKTGEEQMKTLNEAQESLKPLEELLKGKRFFGGETIGYLDIVIGCIAVLVPLLEEILGLTYIDPNAMPLFHAWSQEFTNVPLVKERLPPREKMVHYLKAFREGLISS
;
A
#
# COMPACT_ATOMS: atom_id res chain seq x y z
N MET A 1 25.44 -38.20 -7.18
CA MET A 1 26.76 -37.62 -7.53
C MET A 1 27.41 -37.24 -6.22
N ALA A 2 28.65 -37.69 -5.99
CA ALA A 2 29.33 -37.60 -4.69
C ALA A 2 29.32 -36.16 -4.15
N GLY A 3 28.80 -35.97 -2.94
CA GLY A 3 28.82 -34.70 -2.21
C GLY A 3 30.18 -34.41 -1.57
N ASP A 4 31.28 -34.67 -2.29
CA ASP A 4 32.63 -34.44 -1.77
C ASP A 4 32.80 -32.94 -1.49
N GLY A 5 32.80 -32.59 -0.20
CA GLY A 5 33.08 -31.25 0.29
C GLY A 5 31.87 -30.40 0.70
N VAL A 6 30.63 -30.90 0.69
CA VAL A 6 29.48 -30.13 1.19
C VAL A 6 29.31 -30.33 2.70
N LYS A 7 29.35 -29.24 3.47
CA LYS A 7 29.11 -29.26 4.92
C LYS A 7 28.11 -28.19 5.32
N LEU A 8 27.19 -28.51 6.22
CA LEU A 8 26.21 -27.57 6.75
C LEU A 8 26.48 -27.35 8.24
N LEU A 9 26.91 -26.15 8.59
CA LEU A 9 26.97 -25.70 9.98
C LEU A 9 25.58 -25.22 10.38
N GLY A 10 24.97 -25.90 11.34
CA GLY A 10 23.59 -25.66 11.77
C GLY A 10 23.35 -26.14 13.19
N MET A 11 22.15 -25.88 13.70
CA MET A 11 21.65 -26.47 14.93
C MET A 11 20.38 -27.23 14.54
N TRP A 12 20.22 -28.47 15.01
CA TRP A 12 19.13 -29.36 14.58
C TRP A 12 17.71 -28.75 14.78
N ALA A 13 17.54 -27.90 15.78
CA ALA A 13 16.29 -27.19 16.05
C ALA A 13 16.16 -25.87 15.28
N SER A 14 17.19 -25.41 14.57
CA SER A 14 17.14 -24.13 13.85
C SER A 14 16.28 -24.26 12.60
N PRO A 15 15.17 -23.52 12.49
CA PRO A 15 14.36 -23.54 11.28
C PRO A 15 15.13 -23.08 10.04
N LEU A 16 16.09 -22.16 10.23
CA LEU A 16 16.92 -21.65 9.14
C LEU A 16 17.87 -22.73 8.60
N ALA A 17 18.40 -23.62 9.47
CA ALA A 17 19.22 -24.74 9.05
C ALA A 17 18.38 -25.85 8.39
N LEU A 18 17.18 -26.12 8.92
CA LEU A 18 16.24 -27.10 8.34
C LEU A 18 15.86 -26.76 6.90
N LYS A 19 15.69 -25.48 6.56
CA LYS A 19 15.49 -25.02 5.16
C LYS A 19 16.57 -25.62 4.23
N ILE A 20 17.82 -25.55 4.66
CA ILE A 20 18.98 -25.96 3.86
C ILE A 20 19.05 -27.49 3.77
N GLU A 21 18.83 -28.17 4.88
CA GLU A 21 18.76 -29.64 4.88
C GLU A 21 17.69 -30.18 3.94
N TRP A 22 16.49 -29.59 3.95
CA TRP A 22 15.40 -30.00 3.07
C TRP A 22 15.75 -29.80 1.60
N ALA A 23 16.36 -28.66 1.26
CA ALA A 23 16.81 -28.37 -0.11
C ALA A 23 17.88 -29.37 -0.60
N LEU A 24 18.88 -29.67 0.23
CA LEU A 24 19.91 -30.66 -0.09
C LEU A 24 19.32 -32.07 -0.25
N LYS A 25 18.43 -32.47 0.66
CA LYS A 25 17.73 -33.78 0.62
C LYS A 25 16.85 -33.92 -0.62
N LEU A 26 16.05 -32.89 -0.97
CA LEU A 26 15.20 -32.90 -2.17
C LEU A 26 16.01 -33.01 -3.46
N LYS A 27 17.21 -32.40 -3.50
CA LYS A 27 18.13 -32.52 -4.64
C LYS A 27 19.03 -33.76 -4.60
N GLY A 28 18.91 -34.62 -3.59
CA GLY A 28 19.74 -35.81 -3.44
C GLY A 28 21.24 -35.51 -3.30
N ILE A 29 21.58 -34.39 -2.65
CA ILE A 29 22.97 -34.00 -2.39
C ILE A 29 23.39 -34.52 -1.02
N GLU A 30 24.48 -35.28 -0.98
CA GLU A 30 25.09 -35.72 0.28
C GLU A 30 25.83 -34.55 0.94
N TYR A 31 25.77 -34.48 2.27
CA TYR A 31 26.43 -33.43 3.06
C TYR A 31 26.78 -33.93 4.46
N GLU A 32 27.82 -33.32 5.05
CA GLU A 32 28.15 -33.46 6.47
C GLU A 32 27.41 -32.39 7.28
N TYR A 33 26.57 -32.80 8.24
CA TYR A 33 25.97 -31.87 9.20
C TYR A 33 26.91 -31.64 10.37
N VAL A 34 27.23 -30.38 10.64
CA VAL A 34 28.07 -29.96 11.75
C VAL A 34 27.19 -29.20 12.73
N ASP A 35 26.91 -29.83 13.87
CA ASP A 35 26.10 -29.22 14.92
C ASP A 35 26.86 -28.07 15.60
N GLU A 36 26.19 -26.93 15.75
CA GLU A 36 26.73 -25.68 16.28
C GLU A 36 25.96 -25.28 17.55
N ASP A 37 26.70 -24.97 18.61
CA ASP A 37 26.15 -24.39 19.83
C ASP A 37 25.97 -22.87 19.67
N LEU A 38 24.74 -22.40 19.81
CA LEU A 38 24.40 -20.98 19.68
C LEU A 38 24.80 -20.15 20.91
N TYR A 39 24.98 -20.78 22.07
CA TYR A 39 25.45 -20.14 23.30
C TYR A 39 26.98 -20.07 23.32
N ASN A 40 27.66 -21.12 22.85
CA ASN A 40 29.10 -21.19 22.73
C ASN A 40 29.54 -21.39 21.27
N LYS A 41 29.54 -20.30 20.51
CA LYS A 41 29.84 -20.32 19.06
C LYS A 41 31.23 -20.86 18.77
N SER A 42 31.32 -21.84 17.88
CA SER A 42 32.61 -22.43 17.49
C SER A 42 33.53 -21.43 16.80
N GLU A 43 34.85 -21.64 16.90
CA GLU A 43 35.84 -20.90 16.12
C GLU A 43 35.59 -21.02 14.61
N ARG A 44 35.02 -22.16 14.20
CA ARG A 44 34.68 -22.47 12.81
C ARG A 44 33.58 -21.55 12.29
N LEU A 45 32.49 -21.38 13.06
CA LEU A 45 31.41 -20.45 12.73
C LEU A 45 31.92 -19.00 12.66
N LEU A 46 32.75 -18.61 13.64
CA LEU A 46 33.35 -17.27 13.68
C LEU A 46 34.31 -17.02 12.52
N LYS A 47 35.02 -18.05 12.04
CA LYS A 47 35.89 -17.99 10.87
C LYS A 47 35.10 -17.87 9.56
N TYR A 48 34.06 -18.68 9.38
CA TYR A 48 33.33 -18.76 8.11
C TYR A 48 32.18 -17.76 7.96
N ASN A 49 31.67 -17.21 9.07
CA ASN A 49 30.74 -16.09 9.06
C ASN A 49 31.18 -15.02 10.08
N PRO A 50 32.31 -14.33 9.84
CA PRO A 50 32.86 -13.36 10.80
C PRO A 50 31.97 -12.13 10.98
N ILE A 51 31.16 -11.82 9.97
CA ILE A 51 30.32 -10.61 9.93
C ILE A 51 29.06 -10.81 10.80
N HIS A 52 28.25 -11.83 10.52
CA HIS A 52 27.01 -12.04 11.26
C HIS A 52 27.15 -13.01 12.42
N LYS A 53 28.12 -13.94 12.36
CA LYS A 53 28.36 -14.96 13.39
C LYS A 53 27.09 -15.76 13.69
N LYS A 54 26.34 -16.10 12.63
CA LYS A 54 25.03 -16.77 12.67
C LYS A 54 25.04 -18.01 11.77
N ILE A 55 24.24 -19.00 12.15
CA ILE A 55 23.88 -20.15 11.31
C ILE A 55 22.64 -19.85 10.46
N PRO A 56 22.38 -20.61 9.38
CA PRO A 56 23.24 -21.62 8.79
C PRO A 56 24.44 -21.05 8.04
N VAL A 57 25.49 -21.86 7.91
CA VAL A 57 26.58 -21.63 6.95
C VAL A 57 26.78 -22.91 6.15
N LEU A 58 26.66 -22.82 4.82
CA LEU A 58 26.99 -23.90 3.91
C LEU A 58 28.44 -23.76 3.47
N LEU A 59 29.22 -24.81 3.60
CA LEU A 59 30.56 -24.93 3.02
C LEU A 59 30.46 -25.82 1.80
N HIS A 60 30.92 -25.34 0.65
CA HIS A 60 31.10 -26.16 -0.55
C HIS A 60 32.59 -26.16 -0.91
N GLY A 61 33.31 -27.19 -0.46
CA GLY A 61 34.78 -27.17 -0.38
C GLY A 61 35.23 -26.12 0.64
N ASP A 62 36.17 -25.25 0.25
CA ASP A 62 36.68 -24.15 1.08
C ASP A 62 35.88 -22.85 0.96
N LYS A 63 34.73 -22.88 0.27
CA LYS A 63 33.91 -21.71 -0.01
C LYS A 63 32.74 -21.60 0.98
N PRO A 64 32.80 -20.69 1.97
CA PRO A 64 31.71 -20.49 2.91
C PRO A 64 30.61 -19.61 2.34
N LEU A 65 29.36 -20.00 2.57
CA LEU A 65 28.18 -19.24 2.20
C LEU A 65 27.24 -19.10 3.41
N PRO A 66 27.09 -17.88 3.96
CA PRO A 66 26.10 -17.58 4.99
C PRO A 66 24.74 -17.18 4.39
N GLU A 67 23.75 -16.97 5.26
CA GLU A 67 22.38 -16.51 4.96
C GLU A 67 21.49 -17.56 4.29
N SER A 68 20.45 -18.04 5.01
CA SER A 68 19.65 -19.19 4.57
C SER A 68 18.99 -19.01 3.20
N LEU A 69 18.44 -17.83 2.89
CA LEU A 69 17.81 -17.61 1.57
C LEU A 69 18.84 -17.59 0.43
N ILE A 70 20.03 -17.01 0.66
CA ILE A 70 21.11 -16.98 -0.32
C ILE A 70 21.67 -18.40 -0.53
N ILE A 71 21.82 -19.18 0.55
CA ILE A 71 22.23 -20.59 0.48
C ILE A 71 21.20 -21.41 -0.32
N LEU A 72 19.90 -21.19 -0.12
CA LEU A 72 18.86 -21.88 -0.89
C LEU A 72 18.96 -21.59 -2.39
N GLU A 73 19.14 -20.31 -2.76
CA GLU A 73 19.33 -19.95 -4.18
C GLU A 73 20.62 -20.55 -4.75
N TYR A 74 21.71 -20.55 -3.98
CA TYR A 74 22.96 -21.18 -4.39
C TYR A 74 22.82 -22.67 -4.62
N ILE A 75 22.12 -23.39 -3.72
CA ILE A 75 21.82 -24.82 -3.88
C ILE A 75 21.02 -25.05 -5.16
N ASP A 76 20.02 -24.20 -5.43
CA ASP A 76 19.20 -24.31 -6.63
C ASP A 76 19.99 -24.09 -7.92
N GLU A 77 20.84 -23.06 -7.93
CA GLU A 77 21.64 -22.70 -9.08
C GLU A 77 22.83 -23.64 -9.34
N THR A 78 23.38 -24.26 -8.29
CA THR A 78 24.53 -25.17 -8.39
C THR A 78 24.12 -26.56 -8.86
N TRP A 79 22.98 -27.08 -8.37
CA TRP A 79 22.48 -28.42 -8.69
C TRP A 79 21.11 -28.35 -9.37
N LYS A 80 21.04 -27.69 -10.53
CA LYS A 80 19.78 -27.44 -11.28
C LYS A 80 19.07 -28.71 -11.74
N GLU A 81 19.83 -29.73 -12.14
CA GLU A 81 19.30 -30.91 -12.85
C GLU A 81 18.50 -31.90 -11.98
N ASN A 82 18.65 -31.88 -10.65
CA ASN A 82 18.10 -32.96 -9.81
C ASN A 82 16.65 -32.70 -9.36
N TYR A 83 16.32 -31.46 -9.03
CA TYR A 83 15.00 -31.01 -8.58
C TYR A 83 14.97 -29.47 -8.55
N PRO A 84 14.37 -28.77 -9.53
CA PRO A 84 14.34 -27.30 -9.54
C PRO A 84 13.46 -26.77 -8.40
N LEU A 85 14.02 -25.89 -7.56
CA LEU A 85 13.32 -25.27 -6.44
C LEU A 85 12.63 -23.98 -6.87
N LEU A 86 13.32 -23.13 -7.64
CA LEU A 86 12.76 -21.90 -8.14
C LEU A 86 12.01 -22.13 -9.47
N PRO A 87 10.95 -21.35 -9.73
CA PRO A 87 10.28 -21.33 -11.04
C PRO A 87 11.24 -20.96 -12.19
N GLU A 88 10.93 -21.41 -13.40
CA GLU A 88 11.68 -21.03 -14.61
C GLU A 88 11.41 -19.58 -15.05
N ASP A 89 10.16 -19.13 -14.94
CA ASP A 89 9.76 -17.76 -15.27
C ASP A 89 10.44 -16.74 -14.32
N PRO A 90 11.15 -15.71 -14.84
CA PRO A 90 11.84 -14.74 -14.01
C PRO A 90 10.92 -13.97 -13.05
N TYR A 91 9.67 -13.70 -13.46
CA TYR A 91 8.75 -12.97 -12.60
C TYR A 91 8.27 -13.85 -11.45
N GLU A 92 7.90 -15.10 -11.73
CA GLU A 92 7.54 -16.06 -10.68
C GLU A 92 8.69 -16.31 -9.71
N ARG A 93 9.93 -16.39 -10.21
CA ARG A 93 11.15 -16.47 -9.38
C ARG A 93 11.30 -15.25 -8.48
N ALA A 94 11.13 -14.05 -9.02
CA ALA A 94 11.20 -12.80 -8.28
C ALA A 94 10.11 -12.71 -7.19
N MET A 95 8.89 -13.17 -7.50
CA MET A 95 7.80 -13.26 -6.52
C MET A 95 8.07 -14.30 -5.42
N ALA A 96 8.69 -15.44 -5.74
CA ALA A 96 9.12 -16.42 -4.74
C ALA A 96 10.15 -15.81 -3.76
N ARG A 97 11.12 -15.05 -4.28
CA ARG A 97 12.08 -14.28 -3.45
C ARG A 97 11.37 -13.27 -2.56
N PHE A 98 10.41 -12.53 -3.11
CA PHE A 98 9.65 -11.51 -2.37
C PHE A 98 8.92 -12.11 -1.18
N TRP A 99 8.19 -13.21 -1.38
CA TRP A 99 7.44 -13.85 -0.32
C TRP A 99 8.32 -14.57 0.71
N ALA A 100 9.46 -15.14 0.29
CA ALA A 100 10.43 -15.70 1.21
C ALA A 100 11.07 -14.62 2.10
N LYS A 101 11.40 -13.46 1.53
CA LYS A 101 11.88 -12.29 2.28
C LYS A 101 10.80 -11.77 3.24
N TYR A 102 9.57 -11.61 2.76
CA TYR A 102 8.44 -11.20 3.60
C TYR A 102 8.27 -12.11 4.82
N ASN A 103 8.35 -13.43 4.64
CA ASN A 103 8.31 -14.40 5.73
C ASN A 103 9.36 -14.13 6.81
N ASP A 104 10.62 -13.97 6.41
CA ASP A 104 11.75 -13.79 7.33
C ASP A 104 11.70 -12.43 8.05
N GLU A 105 11.07 -11.41 7.44
CA GLU A 105 10.96 -10.05 8.02
C GLU A 105 9.69 -9.81 8.84
N LYS A 106 8.59 -10.54 8.58
CA LYS A 106 7.27 -10.27 9.17
C LYS A 106 6.76 -11.47 9.98
N PRO A 107 6.15 -12.53 9.39
CA PRO A 107 5.70 -13.72 10.12
C PRO A 107 6.71 -14.28 11.12
N TRP A 108 7.98 -14.40 10.72
CA TRP A 108 9.03 -14.91 11.59
C TRP A 108 9.12 -14.12 12.90
N LEU A 109 9.22 -12.79 12.81
CA LEU A 109 9.36 -11.93 13.98
C LEU A 109 8.09 -11.87 14.83
N THR A 110 6.91 -11.86 14.21
CA THR A 110 5.65 -11.73 14.95
C THR A 110 5.24 -13.03 15.65
N VAL A 111 5.41 -14.19 15.02
CA VAL A 111 5.09 -15.51 15.62
C VAL A 111 6.00 -15.81 16.81
N PHE A 112 7.33 -15.74 16.62
CA PHE A 112 8.26 -15.95 17.74
C PHE A 112 8.16 -14.82 18.78
N GLY A 113 7.83 -13.60 18.36
CA GLY A 113 7.55 -12.49 19.28
C GLY A 113 6.31 -12.74 20.15
N ALA A 114 5.30 -13.46 19.64
CA ALA A 114 4.13 -13.85 20.41
C ALA A 114 4.45 -14.97 21.41
N PHE A 115 5.33 -15.90 21.04
CA PHE A 115 5.79 -16.99 21.91
C PHE A 115 6.47 -16.48 23.19
N SER A 116 7.25 -15.40 23.10
CA SER A 116 7.99 -14.83 24.23
C SER A 116 7.16 -13.92 25.16
N LYS A 117 5.87 -13.68 24.88
CA LYS A 117 5.02 -12.74 25.62
C LYS A 117 3.99 -13.45 26.49
N THR A 118 3.49 -12.77 27.52
CA THR A 118 2.49 -13.30 28.46
C THR A 118 1.28 -12.35 28.60
N GLY A 119 0.19 -12.83 29.22
CA GLY A 119 -0.99 -12.01 29.53
C GLY A 119 -1.64 -11.32 28.32
N GLU A 120 -2.03 -10.06 28.49
CA GLU A 120 -2.66 -9.24 27.44
C GLU A 120 -1.73 -8.98 26.25
N GLU A 121 -0.41 -8.83 26.49
CA GLU A 121 0.57 -8.59 25.44
C GLU A 121 0.71 -9.79 24.50
N LYS A 122 0.58 -11.02 25.04
CA LYS A 122 0.51 -12.25 24.24
C LYS A 122 -0.68 -12.22 23.30
N VAL A 123 -1.88 -11.87 23.80
CA VAL A 123 -3.10 -11.80 22.98
C VAL A 123 -2.94 -10.79 21.85
N LYS A 124 -2.35 -9.62 22.13
CA LYS A 124 -2.06 -8.61 21.12
C LYS A 124 -1.05 -9.11 20.08
N ALA A 125 0.02 -9.77 20.52
CA ALA A 125 1.05 -10.29 19.64
C ALA A 125 0.57 -11.46 18.76
N VAL A 126 -0.29 -12.34 19.29
CA VAL A 126 -0.94 -13.40 18.49
C VAL A 126 -1.82 -12.79 17.39
N LYS A 127 -2.61 -11.76 17.71
CA LYS A 127 -3.40 -11.03 16.70
C LYS A 127 -2.49 -10.41 15.63
N GLU A 128 -1.40 -9.78 16.03
CA GLU A 128 -0.41 -9.23 15.09
C GLU A 128 0.21 -10.31 14.20
N ALA A 129 0.57 -11.47 14.77
CA ALA A 129 1.08 -12.62 14.02
C ALA A 129 0.06 -13.12 13.00
N GLN A 130 -1.20 -13.28 13.40
CA GLN A 130 -2.30 -13.67 12.49
C GLN A 130 -2.47 -12.68 11.33
N GLU A 131 -2.40 -11.37 11.58
CA GLU A 131 -2.46 -10.37 10.51
C GLU A 131 -1.31 -10.50 9.52
N THR A 132 -0.09 -10.82 9.98
CA THR A 132 1.06 -11.06 9.10
C THR A 132 1.00 -12.37 8.31
N LEU A 133 0.18 -13.34 8.73
CA LEU A 133 0.01 -14.60 8.01
C LEU A 133 -1.07 -14.52 6.90
N LYS A 134 -2.03 -13.59 6.99
CA LYS A 134 -3.13 -13.47 6.01
C LYS A 134 -2.66 -13.34 4.55
N PRO A 135 -1.63 -12.55 4.21
CA PRO A 135 -1.18 -12.47 2.82
C PRO A 135 -0.66 -13.81 2.27
N LEU A 136 -0.07 -14.64 3.13
CA LEU A 136 0.42 -15.97 2.77
C LEU A 136 -0.74 -16.95 2.54
N GLU A 137 -1.80 -16.87 3.35
CA GLU A 137 -3.03 -17.65 3.16
C GLU A 137 -3.66 -17.36 1.78
N GLU A 138 -3.82 -16.09 1.42
CA GLU A 138 -4.34 -15.72 0.09
C GLU A 138 -3.43 -16.17 -1.05
N LEU A 139 -2.10 -16.23 -0.83
CA LEU A 139 -1.15 -16.73 -1.83
C LEU A 139 -1.26 -18.26 -2.05
N LEU A 140 -1.58 -19.01 -0.99
CA LEU A 140 -1.72 -20.46 -1.00
C LEU A 140 -3.09 -20.91 -1.55
N LYS A 141 -4.10 -20.05 -1.48
CA LYS A 141 -5.47 -20.34 -1.90
C LYS A 141 -5.55 -20.99 -3.28
N GLY A 142 -6.19 -22.17 -3.32
CA GLY A 142 -6.36 -22.95 -4.55
C GLY A 142 -5.11 -23.71 -5.02
N LYS A 143 -4.02 -23.69 -4.24
CA LYS A 143 -2.80 -24.46 -4.50
C LYS A 143 -2.60 -25.52 -3.41
N ARG A 144 -1.88 -26.59 -3.74
CA ARG A 144 -1.48 -27.62 -2.77
C ARG A 144 -0.28 -27.16 -1.94
N PHE A 145 0.66 -26.49 -2.60
CA PHE A 145 1.88 -25.92 -2.07
C PHE A 145 2.04 -24.50 -2.62
N PHE A 146 2.87 -23.66 -2.02
CA PHE A 146 3.20 -22.34 -2.54
C PHE A 146 3.81 -22.42 -3.95
N GLY A 147 4.60 -23.47 -4.22
CA GLY A 147 5.10 -23.86 -5.54
C GLY A 147 4.07 -24.47 -6.49
N GLY A 148 2.78 -24.52 -6.10
CA GLY A 148 1.70 -25.08 -6.92
C GLY A 148 1.38 -26.53 -6.56
N GLN A 149 1.89 -27.48 -7.36
CA GLN A 149 1.61 -28.92 -7.21
C GLN A 149 2.73 -29.68 -6.47
N THR A 150 3.95 -29.15 -6.47
CA THR A 150 5.13 -29.72 -5.85
C THR A 150 5.70 -28.75 -4.81
N ILE A 151 6.52 -29.27 -3.89
CA ILE A 151 7.26 -28.45 -2.94
C ILE A 151 8.33 -27.67 -3.71
N GLY A 152 8.31 -26.34 -3.64
CA GLY A 152 9.30 -25.46 -4.25
C GLY A 152 10.09 -24.64 -3.24
N TYR A 153 10.85 -23.66 -3.74
CA TYR A 153 11.66 -22.73 -2.95
C TYR A 153 10.87 -22.06 -1.82
N LEU A 154 9.68 -21.54 -2.14
CA LEU A 154 8.87 -20.80 -1.19
C LEU A 154 8.29 -21.73 -0.10
N ASP A 155 7.95 -22.98 -0.44
CA ASP A 155 7.52 -23.99 0.52
C ASP A 155 8.63 -24.34 1.52
N ILE A 156 9.86 -24.50 1.03
CA ILE A 156 11.02 -24.73 1.89
C ILE A 156 11.25 -23.52 2.81
N ALA A 157 11.19 -22.31 2.27
CA ALA A 157 11.38 -21.08 3.05
C ALA A 157 10.31 -20.89 4.14
N LEU A 158 9.07 -21.31 3.89
CA LEU A 158 7.93 -21.20 4.81
C LEU A 158 7.70 -22.44 5.68
N GLY A 159 8.36 -23.57 5.38
CA GLY A 159 8.05 -24.87 5.99
C GLY A 159 8.22 -24.92 7.51
N TRP A 160 8.98 -23.98 8.09
CA TRP A 160 9.07 -23.81 9.53
C TRP A 160 7.71 -23.54 10.19
N LEU A 161 6.78 -22.85 9.50
CA LEU A 161 5.44 -22.56 10.03
C LEU A 161 4.68 -23.85 10.36
N ALA A 162 4.79 -24.87 9.50
CA ALA A 162 4.10 -26.14 9.67
C ALA A 162 4.60 -26.97 10.86
N ILE A 163 5.82 -26.69 11.34
CA ILE A 163 6.44 -27.38 12.47
C ILE A 163 6.29 -26.56 13.75
N TRP A 164 6.66 -25.29 13.69
CA TRP A 164 6.82 -24.44 14.87
C TRP A 164 5.53 -23.81 15.35
N VAL A 165 4.58 -23.49 14.46
CA VAL A 165 3.32 -22.89 14.90
C VAL A 165 2.52 -23.88 15.76
N PRO A 166 2.27 -25.14 15.34
CA PRO A 166 1.55 -26.10 16.17
C PRO A 166 2.28 -26.40 17.50
N LEU A 167 3.61 -26.50 17.47
CA LEU A 167 4.41 -26.72 18.67
C LEU A 167 4.31 -25.54 19.65
N ILE A 168 4.37 -24.31 19.14
CA ILE A 168 4.18 -23.10 19.94
C ILE A 168 2.77 -23.09 20.54
N GLU A 169 1.74 -23.43 19.77
CA GLU A 169 0.37 -23.51 20.26
C GLU A 169 0.20 -24.59 21.34
N GLU A 170 0.84 -25.75 21.20
CA GLU A 170 0.87 -26.82 22.21
C GLU A 170 1.52 -26.35 23.52
N ILE A 171 2.72 -25.75 23.44
CA ILE A 171 3.44 -25.22 24.62
C ILE A 171 2.63 -24.11 25.32
N LEU A 172 1.87 -23.33 24.56
CA LEU A 172 1.13 -22.17 25.06
C LEU A 172 -0.32 -22.50 25.49
N GLY A 173 -0.79 -23.74 25.27
CA GLY A 173 -2.20 -24.15 25.25
C GLY A 173 -2.89 -24.43 26.60
N ASP A 174 -2.19 -24.42 27.73
CA ASP A 174 -2.73 -24.89 29.03
C ASP A 174 -3.27 -23.77 29.94
N GLY A 175 -4.06 -22.83 29.40
CA GLY A 175 -4.69 -21.77 30.20
C GLY A 175 -6.14 -22.07 30.56
N VAL A 176 -6.46 -22.27 31.85
CA VAL A 176 -7.86 -22.30 32.34
C VAL A 176 -8.34 -20.87 32.54
N LYS A 177 -9.52 -20.51 32.00
CA LYS A 177 -10.15 -19.20 32.23
C LYS A 177 -11.58 -19.36 32.71
N LEU A 178 -11.98 -18.56 33.69
CA LEU A 178 -13.33 -18.55 34.23
C LEU A 178 -14.01 -17.21 33.94
N LEU A 179 -15.02 -17.21 33.07
CA LEU A 179 -15.90 -16.06 32.86
C LEU A 179 -16.95 -16.08 33.98
N GLY A 180 -16.97 -15.02 34.80
CA GLY A 180 -17.82 -14.93 35.98
C GLY A 180 -18.11 -13.49 36.37
N MET A 181 -18.95 -13.31 37.39
CA MET A 181 -19.14 -12.03 38.08
C MET A 181 -18.88 -12.33 39.55
N TRP A 182 -18.03 -11.55 40.21
CA TRP A 182 -17.54 -11.87 41.57
C TRP A 182 -18.68 -12.07 42.61
N ALA A 183 -19.84 -11.45 42.38
CA ALA A 183 -21.03 -11.61 43.23
C ALA A 183 -21.94 -12.79 42.83
N SER A 184 -21.61 -13.54 41.77
CA SER A 184 -22.40 -14.69 41.29
C SER A 184 -22.11 -15.94 42.12
N PRO A 185 -23.10 -16.49 42.84
CA PRO A 185 -22.91 -17.74 43.59
C PRO A 185 -22.52 -18.93 42.69
N LEU A 186 -22.94 -18.88 41.42
CA LEU A 186 -22.63 -19.93 40.44
C LEU A 186 -21.17 -19.84 39.95
N ALA A 187 -20.58 -18.64 39.89
CA ALA A 187 -19.16 -18.48 39.54
C ALA A 187 -18.26 -18.82 40.73
N LEU A 188 -18.65 -18.41 41.95
CA LEU A 188 -17.91 -18.69 43.18
C LEU A 188 -17.73 -20.20 43.44
N LYS A 189 -18.75 -21.02 43.15
CA LYS A 189 -18.61 -22.49 43.33
C LYS A 189 -17.58 -23.11 42.38
N ILE A 190 -17.42 -22.58 41.16
CA ILE A 190 -16.37 -23.02 40.22
C ILE A 190 -15.00 -22.57 40.71
N GLU A 191 -14.92 -21.33 41.18
CA GLU A 191 -13.70 -20.76 41.74
C GLU A 191 -13.18 -21.59 42.93
N TRP A 192 -14.06 -21.99 43.84
CA TRP A 192 -13.72 -22.86 44.96
C TRP A 192 -13.28 -24.25 44.49
N ALA A 193 -13.95 -24.84 43.50
CA ALA A 193 -13.56 -26.13 42.94
C ALA A 193 -12.16 -26.10 42.32
N LEU A 194 -11.84 -25.06 41.52
CA LEU A 194 -10.51 -24.86 40.94
C LEU A 194 -9.44 -24.69 42.04
N LYS A 195 -9.73 -23.89 43.07
CA LYS A 195 -8.84 -23.69 44.23
C LYS A 195 -8.61 -24.97 45.04
N LEU A 196 -9.66 -25.75 45.33
CA LEU A 196 -9.55 -27.03 46.03
C LEU A 196 -8.73 -28.06 45.24
N LYS A 197 -8.83 -28.02 43.91
CA LYS A 197 -8.06 -28.86 42.99
C LYS A 197 -6.66 -28.30 42.67
N GLY A 198 -6.28 -27.11 43.18
CA GLY A 198 -4.97 -26.50 42.95
C GLY A 198 -4.71 -26.07 41.49
N ILE A 199 -5.75 -25.76 40.72
CA ILE A 199 -5.63 -25.38 39.30
C ILE A 199 -5.48 -23.86 39.17
N GLU A 200 -4.44 -23.40 38.47
CA GLU A 200 -4.29 -21.97 38.13
C GLU A 200 -5.30 -21.58 37.04
N TYR A 201 -5.93 -20.40 37.21
CA TYR A 201 -6.91 -19.89 36.26
C TYR A 201 -6.90 -18.36 36.16
N GLU A 202 -7.26 -17.85 34.98
CA GLU A 202 -7.56 -16.43 34.76
C GLU A 202 -9.04 -16.16 35.04
N TYR A 203 -9.35 -15.27 35.97
CA TYR A 203 -10.74 -14.82 36.20
C TYR A 203 -11.07 -13.64 35.29
N VAL A 204 -12.16 -13.76 34.53
CA VAL A 204 -12.64 -12.73 33.61
C VAL A 204 -13.98 -12.23 34.13
N ASP A 205 -14.03 -10.98 34.58
CA ASP A 205 -15.26 -10.36 35.09
C ASP A 205 -16.22 -10.01 33.94
N GLU A 206 -17.50 -10.36 34.10
CA GLU A 206 -18.56 -10.22 33.10
C GLU A 206 -19.69 -9.32 33.60
N ASP A 207 -20.03 -8.29 32.82
CA ASP A 207 -21.18 -7.42 33.06
C ASP A 207 -22.47 -8.09 32.53
N LEU A 208 -23.41 -8.39 33.43
CA LEU A 208 -24.67 -9.04 33.08
C LEU A 208 -25.69 -8.09 32.45
N HIS A 209 -25.52 -6.78 32.58
CA HIS A 209 -26.32 -5.75 31.91
C HIS A 209 -25.80 -5.44 30.50
N ASN A 210 -24.49 -5.53 30.31
CA ASN A 210 -23.83 -5.37 29.01
C ASN A 210 -22.92 -6.56 28.69
N LYS A 211 -23.53 -7.68 28.30
CA LYS A 211 -22.84 -8.97 28.08
C LYS A 211 -21.76 -8.85 27.02
N SER A 212 -20.57 -9.36 27.31
CA SER A 212 -19.45 -9.35 26.38
C SER A 212 -19.75 -10.18 25.12
N GLU A 213 -19.17 -9.80 23.98
CA GLU A 213 -19.21 -10.62 22.75
C GLU A 213 -18.65 -12.03 23.00
N ARG A 214 -17.70 -12.15 23.93
CA ARG A 214 -17.06 -13.41 24.33
C ARG A 214 -18.05 -14.33 25.04
N LEU A 215 -18.83 -13.83 25.99
CA LEU A 215 -19.88 -14.58 26.67
C LEU A 215 -20.97 -15.03 25.68
N LEU A 216 -21.35 -14.14 24.76
CA LEU A 216 -22.33 -14.44 23.72
C LEU A 216 -21.83 -15.47 22.72
N LYS A 217 -20.52 -15.49 22.42
CA LYS A 217 -19.88 -16.50 21.57
C LYS A 217 -19.80 -17.87 22.26
N TYR A 218 -19.41 -17.91 23.53
CA TYR A 218 -19.10 -19.17 24.23
C TYR A 218 -20.29 -19.80 24.95
N ASN A 219 -21.33 -19.03 25.24
CA ASN A 219 -22.62 -19.56 25.68
C ASN A 219 -23.77 -18.92 24.87
N PRO A 220 -23.89 -19.22 23.56
CA PRO A 220 -24.84 -18.54 22.68
C PRO A 220 -26.30 -18.86 23.00
N ILE A 221 -26.55 -20.02 23.63
CA ILE A 221 -27.89 -20.50 23.97
C ILE A 221 -28.42 -19.79 25.22
N HIS A 222 -27.72 -19.94 26.35
CA HIS A 222 -28.20 -19.41 27.63
C HIS A 222 -27.70 -18.00 27.88
N LYS A 223 -26.55 -17.60 27.31
CA LYS A 223 -25.93 -16.28 27.46
C LYS A 223 -25.72 -15.93 28.94
N LYS A 224 -25.33 -16.91 29.74
CA LYS A 224 -25.19 -16.84 31.20
C LYS A 224 -23.79 -17.26 31.62
N ILE A 225 -23.36 -16.71 32.75
CA ILE A 225 -22.19 -17.14 33.51
C ILE A 225 -22.57 -18.23 34.54
N PRO A 226 -21.62 -19.05 35.03
CA PRO A 226 -20.22 -19.11 34.62
C PRO A 226 -20.00 -19.82 33.27
N VAL A 227 -18.88 -19.50 32.62
CA VAL A 227 -18.33 -20.29 31.51
C VAL A 227 -16.86 -20.59 31.82
N LEU A 228 -16.49 -21.87 31.90
CA LEU A 228 -15.10 -22.28 32.00
C LEU A 228 -14.54 -22.49 30.60
N LEU A 229 -13.38 -21.92 30.32
CA LEU A 229 -12.60 -22.17 29.11
C LEU A 229 -11.38 -22.99 29.51
N HIS A 230 -11.28 -24.20 29.00
CA HIS A 230 -10.05 -24.99 29.07
C HIS A 230 -9.42 -24.95 27.68
N GLY A 231 -8.43 -24.07 27.50
CA GLY A 231 -8.00 -23.63 26.17
C GLY A 231 -9.13 -22.92 25.43
N ASP A 232 -9.44 -23.34 24.21
CA ASP A 232 -10.53 -22.79 23.38
C ASP A 232 -11.87 -23.55 23.49
N LYS A 233 -11.98 -24.48 24.45
CA LYS A 233 -13.19 -25.31 24.63
C LYS A 233 -14.09 -24.70 25.71
N PRO A 234 -15.26 -24.11 25.35
CA PRO A 234 -16.16 -23.54 26.33
C PRO A 234 -17.05 -24.59 26.98
N LEU A 235 -17.13 -24.51 28.30
CA LEU A 235 -18.03 -25.31 29.13
C LEU A 235 -18.97 -24.36 29.88
N PRO A 236 -20.23 -24.24 29.43
CA PRO A 236 -21.25 -23.51 30.16
C PRO A 236 -21.88 -24.39 31.25
N GLU A 237 -22.70 -23.77 32.09
CA GLU A 237 -23.46 -24.42 33.17
C GLU A 237 -22.60 -24.90 34.33
N SER A 238 -22.80 -24.26 35.47
CA SER A 238 -21.97 -24.45 36.65
C SER A 238 -21.90 -25.90 37.19
N LEU A 239 -22.96 -26.71 37.06
CA LEU A 239 -22.91 -28.12 37.48
C LEU A 239 -22.10 -28.98 36.50
N ILE A 240 -22.21 -28.71 35.19
CA ILE A 240 -21.43 -29.40 34.16
C ILE A 240 -19.94 -29.07 34.32
N ILE A 241 -19.63 -27.80 34.61
CA ILE A 241 -18.27 -27.35 34.88
C ILE A 241 -17.68 -28.07 36.11
N LEU A 242 -18.45 -28.25 37.19
CA LEU A 242 -17.98 -28.97 38.37
C LEU A 242 -17.70 -30.45 38.09
N GLU A 243 -18.57 -31.12 37.34
CA GLU A 243 -18.36 -32.51 36.91
C GLU A 243 -17.12 -32.62 36.03
N TYR A 244 -16.97 -31.71 35.07
CA TYR A 244 -15.81 -31.65 34.21
C TYR A 244 -14.51 -31.44 35.00
N ILE A 245 -14.50 -30.54 35.99
CA ILE A 245 -13.35 -30.31 36.85
C ILE A 245 -13.01 -31.59 37.63
N ASP A 246 -14.00 -32.27 38.19
CA ASP A 246 -13.77 -33.49 38.98
C ASP A 246 -13.27 -34.65 38.12
N GLU A 247 -13.79 -34.79 36.90
CA GLU A 247 -13.41 -35.84 35.95
C GLU A 247 -12.08 -35.58 35.23
N THR A 248 -11.72 -34.32 35.00
CA THR A 248 -10.48 -33.95 34.29
C THR A 248 -9.27 -34.02 35.21
N TRP A 249 -9.42 -33.60 36.47
CA TRP A 249 -8.35 -33.58 37.46
C TRP A 249 -8.66 -34.53 38.63
N LYS A 250 -8.74 -35.83 38.31
CA LYS A 250 -9.11 -36.91 39.25
C LYS A 250 -8.09 -37.14 40.37
N GLU A 251 -6.81 -36.89 40.09
CA GLU A 251 -5.71 -37.12 41.04
C GLU A 251 -5.73 -36.13 42.23
N ASN A 252 -6.55 -35.07 42.14
CA ASN A 252 -6.68 -34.03 43.16
C ASN A 252 -8.00 -34.18 43.96
N TYR A 253 -8.16 -33.43 45.05
CA TYR A 253 -9.33 -33.40 45.96
C TYR A 253 -10.68 -33.79 45.29
N PRO A 254 -11.35 -34.90 45.68
CA PRO A 254 -12.60 -35.33 45.04
C PRO A 254 -13.77 -34.40 45.38
N LEU A 255 -14.47 -33.89 44.35
CA LEU A 255 -15.65 -33.02 44.53
C LEU A 255 -16.94 -33.83 44.71
N LEU A 256 -17.03 -35.02 44.10
CA LEU A 256 -18.16 -35.93 44.21
C LEU A 256 -17.78 -37.21 44.98
N PRO A 257 -18.73 -37.83 45.71
CA PRO A 257 -18.52 -39.12 46.35
C PRO A 257 -18.13 -40.24 45.36
N GLU A 258 -17.33 -41.20 45.83
CA GLU A 258 -16.96 -42.39 45.06
C GLU A 258 -18.12 -43.38 44.90
N ASP A 259 -19.00 -43.48 45.91
CA ASP A 259 -20.18 -44.33 45.85
C ASP A 259 -21.20 -43.81 44.82
N PRO A 260 -21.70 -44.67 43.89
CA PRO A 260 -22.62 -44.23 42.84
C PRO A 260 -23.95 -43.66 43.35
N TYR A 261 -24.48 -44.16 44.47
CA TYR A 261 -25.73 -43.68 45.04
C TYR A 261 -25.51 -42.32 45.73
N GLU A 262 -24.46 -42.18 46.53
CA GLU A 262 -24.11 -40.91 47.16
C GLU A 262 -23.79 -39.82 46.13
N ARG A 263 -23.11 -40.18 45.04
CA ARG A 263 -22.87 -39.28 43.90
C ARG A 263 -24.16 -38.84 43.22
N ALA A 264 -25.10 -39.75 43.00
CA ALA A 264 -26.41 -39.41 42.45
C ALA A 264 -27.21 -38.50 43.40
N MET A 265 -27.11 -38.73 44.70
CA MET A 265 -27.76 -37.87 45.71
C MET A 265 -27.14 -36.47 45.78
N ALA A 266 -25.82 -36.35 45.69
CA ALA A 266 -25.13 -35.06 45.62
C ALA A 266 -25.60 -34.25 44.40
N ARG A 267 -25.70 -34.89 43.22
CA ARG A 267 -26.23 -34.28 41.99
C ARG A 267 -27.67 -33.78 42.15
N PHE A 268 -28.53 -34.61 42.74
CA PHE A 268 -29.94 -34.26 42.98
C PHE A 268 -30.07 -32.99 43.83
N TRP A 269 -29.37 -32.94 44.97
CA TRP A 269 -29.46 -31.80 45.88
C TRP A 269 -28.84 -30.52 45.29
N ALA A 270 -27.74 -30.64 44.56
CA ALA A 270 -27.12 -29.51 43.87
C ALA A 270 -28.07 -28.90 42.82
N LYS A 271 -28.75 -29.73 42.02
CA LYS A 271 -29.75 -29.29 41.04
C LYS A 271 -30.98 -28.67 41.71
N TYR A 272 -31.51 -29.31 42.76
CA TYR A 272 -32.67 -28.80 43.51
C TYR A 272 -32.43 -27.39 44.06
N ASN A 273 -31.21 -27.13 44.55
CA ASN A 273 -30.85 -25.83 45.08
C ASN A 273 -30.79 -24.75 43.98
N ASP A 274 -30.18 -25.06 42.82
CA ASP A 274 -30.11 -24.14 41.68
C ASP A 274 -31.51 -23.79 41.14
N ASP A 275 -32.47 -24.73 41.16
CA ASP A 275 -33.83 -24.54 40.63
C ASP A 275 -34.76 -23.74 41.56
N LYS A 276 -34.65 -23.88 42.89
CA LYS A 276 -35.66 -23.36 43.83
C LYS A 276 -35.45 -21.91 44.27
N TYR A 277 -34.21 -21.42 44.28
CA TYR A 277 -33.87 -20.11 44.87
C TYR A 277 -33.58 -19.00 43.86
N MET A 278 -33.44 -19.29 42.56
CA MET A 278 -32.91 -18.32 41.58
C MET A 278 -33.94 -17.66 40.64
N TYR A 279 -35.18 -18.14 40.50
CA TYR A 279 -36.11 -17.67 39.42
C TYR A 279 -37.57 -17.37 39.84
N GLY A 280 -37.80 -16.62 40.93
CA GLY A 280 -39.14 -16.22 41.36
C GLY A 280 -39.52 -14.74 41.11
N ARG A 281 -40.54 -14.50 40.25
CA ARG A 281 -41.48 -13.33 40.12
C ARG A 281 -41.45 -12.45 38.84
N THR A 282 -42.45 -12.71 37.97
CA THR A 282 -43.53 -11.85 37.39
C THR A 282 -43.30 -10.48 36.70
N THR A 283 -43.65 -10.43 35.39
CA THR A 283 -44.55 -9.51 34.60
C THR A 283 -44.50 -7.97 34.79
N LYS A 284 -44.64 -7.04 33.83
CA LYS A 284 -44.92 -6.93 32.37
C LYS A 284 -44.70 -5.42 31.97
N PRO A 285 -44.90 -4.97 30.70
CA PRO A 285 -44.08 -3.98 29.98
C PRO A 285 -44.66 -2.55 29.95
N LYS A 286 -43.93 -1.57 29.38
CA LYS A 286 -44.51 -0.33 28.81
C LYS A 286 -43.67 0.34 27.70
N ASN A 287 -44.29 0.32 26.53
CA ASN A 287 -44.29 1.19 25.35
C ASN A 287 -43.70 2.63 25.37
N ASN A 288 -43.16 2.96 24.18
CA ASN A 288 -43.41 4.13 23.30
C ASN A 288 -42.45 5.34 23.22
N LEU A 289 -41.86 5.46 22.01
CA LEU A 289 -41.85 6.61 21.08
C LEU A 289 -41.38 7.99 21.61
N LYS A 290 -40.42 8.62 20.90
CA LYS A 290 -40.72 9.68 19.90
C LYS A 290 -39.48 10.30 19.24
N LYS A 291 -39.65 10.54 17.95
CA LYS A 291 -38.87 11.37 17.01
C LYS A 291 -38.58 12.78 17.54
N LYS A 292 -37.46 13.38 17.11
CA LYS A 292 -37.31 14.84 16.93
C LYS A 292 -36.79 15.15 15.52
N LYS A 293 -37.55 15.99 14.81
CA LYS A 293 -37.21 16.71 13.56
C LYS A 293 -37.51 18.18 13.81
N LYS A 294 -36.62 19.09 13.39
CA LYS A 294 -36.81 20.51 12.95
C LYS A 294 -35.54 21.31 13.29
N LYS A 295 -35.11 22.35 12.56
CA LYS A 295 -35.48 23.00 11.28
C LYS A 295 -34.33 24.00 10.96
N MET A 296 -34.18 24.38 9.70
CA MET A 296 -33.30 25.44 9.17
C MET A 296 -33.76 26.88 9.51
N ALA A 297 -32.84 27.84 9.39
CA ALA A 297 -32.84 29.07 8.55
C ALA A 297 -31.54 29.85 8.87
N GLY A 298 -30.80 30.59 8.05
CA GLY A 298 -30.78 31.02 6.64
C GLY A 298 -29.66 32.08 6.55
N ASP A 299 -28.63 31.87 5.71
CA ASP A 299 -27.53 32.77 5.28
C ASP A 299 -26.27 31.94 4.92
N GLY A 300 -26.14 31.36 3.72
CA GLY A 300 -25.00 30.47 3.48
C GLY A 300 -24.80 29.85 2.10
N VAL A 301 -25.07 30.55 1.00
CA VAL A 301 -24.74 30.04 -0.34
C VAL A 301 -23.27 30.35 -0.67
N LYS A 302 -22.44 29.32 -0.85
CA LYS A 302 -21.04 29.44 -1.28
C LYS A 302 -20.77 28.54 -2.48
N LEU A 303 -19.97 29.00 -3.43
CA LEU A 303 -19.58 28.25 -4.62
C LEU A 303 -18.07 28.05 -4.63
N LEU A 304 -17.62 26.81 -4.47
CA LEU A 304 -16.23 26.44 -4.70
C LEU A 304 -16.05 26.20 -6.19
N GLY A 305 -15.16 26.97 -6.80
CA GLY A 305 -15.01 27.05 -8.23
C GLY A 305 -13.57 27.27 -8.68
N MET A 306 -13.36 27.14 -9.98
CA MET A 306 -12.12 27.56 -10.63
C MET A 306 -12.53 28.47 -11.78
N TRP A 307 -11.90 29.65 -11.90
CA TRP A 307 -12.31 30.73 -12.81
C TRP A 307 -12.34 30.38 -14.30
N VAL A 308 -11.81 29.23 -14.71
CA VAL A 308 -11.78 28.74 -16.10
C VAL A 308 -12.72 27.56 -16.33
N SER A 309 -13.31 26.99 -15.28
CA SER A 309 -14.10 25.76 -15.37
C SER A 309 -15.48 26.04 -15.97
N PRO A 310 -15.84 25.46 -17.13
CA PRO A 310 -17.15 25.69 -17.73
C PRO A 310 -18.30 25.15 -16.87
N PHE A 311 -18.03 24.12 -16.06
CA PHE A 311 -19.01 23.56 -15.14
C PHE A 311 -19.33 24.50 -13.97
N VAL A 312 -18.38 25.36 -13.58
CA VAL A 312 -18.58 26.38 -12.54
C VAL A 312 -19.37 27.56 -13.11
N HIS A 313 -19.07 27.98 -14.34
CA HIS A 313 -19.79 29.07 -15.02
C HIS A 313 -21.28 28.77 -15.19
N ARG A 314 -21.65 27.48 -15.36
CA ARG A 314 -23.06 27.05 -15.33
C ARG A 314 -23.76 27.53 -14.06
N ILE A 315 -23.13 27.29 -12.91
CA ILE A 315 -23.69 27.56 -11.60
C ILE A 315 -23.71 29.06 -11.34
N GLU A 316 -22.63 29.76 -11.66
CA GLU A 316 -22.57 31.23 -11.53
C GLU A 316 -23.65 31.92 -12.38
N LEU A 317 -23.83 31.49 -13.64
CA LEU A 317 -24.85 32.05 -14.51
C LEU A 317 -26.27 31.76 -14.01
N ALA A 318 -26.52 30.54 -13.52
CA ALA A 318 -27.82 30.18 -12.94
C ALA A 318 -28.16 31.00 -11.68
N LEU A 319 -27.19 31.17 -10.77
CA LEU A 319 -27.36 31.99 -9.57
C LEU A 319 -27.60 33.47 -9.94
N LYS A 320 -26.84 34.01 -10.91
CA LYS A 320 -27.01 35.38 -11.42
C LYS A 320 -28.38 35.60 -12.07
N LEU A 321 -28.83 34.68 -12.93
CA LEU A 321 -30.16 34.76 -13.57
C LEU A 321 -31.29 34.73 -12.54
N LYS A 322 -31.11 33.95 -11.47
CA LYS A 322 -32.07 33.91 -10.36
C LYS A 322 -31.90 35.04 -9.34
N GLY A 323 -30.89 35.90 -9.46
CA GLY A 323 -30.64 36.97 -8.51
C GLY A 323 -30.28 36.49 -7.10
N ILE A 324 -29.61 35.32 -7.00
CA ILE A 324 -29.16 34.75 -5.72
C ILE A 324 -27.74 35.20 -5.43
N GLU A 325 -27.53 35.86 -4.28
CA GLU A 325 -26.20 36.21 -3.81
C GLU A 325 -25.44 34.96 -3.31
N TYR A 326 -24.13 34.90 -3.60
CA TYR A 326 -23.27 33.80 -3.20
C TYR A 326 -21.83 34.26 -2.96
N GLU A 327 -21.13 33.57 -2.07
CA GLU A 327 -19.68 33.71 -1.88
C GLU A 327 -18.95 32.80 -2.87
N TYR A 328 -18.20 33.35 -3.82
CA TYR A 328 -17.34 32.57 -4.70
C TYR A 328 -15.99 32.30 -4.02
N ILE A 329 -15.54 31.05 -4.07
CA ILE A 329 -14.26 30.65 -3.49
C ILE A 329 -13.42 29.89 -4.51
N GLU A 330 -12.31 30.51 -4.89
CA GLU A 330 -11.37 29.97 -5.87
C GLU A 330 -10.64 28.73 -5.32
N GLU A 331 -10.55 27.69 -6.14
CA GLU A 331 -9.87 26.43 -5.84
C GLU A 331 -8.72 26.19 -6.84
N ASP A 332 -7.58 25.72 -6.32
CA ASP A 332 -6.48 25.22 -7.15
C ASP A 332 -6.70 23.73 -7.44
N LEU A 333 -6.92 23.37 -8.71
CA LEU A 333 -7.12 21.97 -9.12
C LEU A 333 -5.82 21.17 -9.22
N VAL A 334 -4.65 21.82 -9.14
CA VAL A 334 -3.35 21.18 -9.00
C VAL A 334 -3.09 20.87 -7.52
N ASN A 335 -3.28 21.84 -6.63
CA ASN A 335 -3.14 21.69 -5.18
C ASN A 335 -4.50 21.85 -4.49
N LYS A 336 -5.30 20.78 -4.52
CA LYS A 336 -6.68 20.79 -4.04
C LYS A 336 -6.74 21.10 -2.55
N SER A 337 -7.61 22.03 -2.16
CA SER A 337 -7.81 22.37 -0.75
C SER A 337 -8.45 21.22 0.04
N ASP A 338 -8.16 21.15 1.34
CA ASP A 338 -8.82 20.21 2.26
C ASP A 338 -10.34 20.36 2.23
N ARG A 339 -10.83 21.57 1.97
CA ARG A 339 -12.26 21.86 1.90
C ARG A 339 -12.90 21.22 0.67
N LEU A 340 -12.26 21.30 -0.51
CA LEU A 340 -12.74 20.61 -1.71
C LEU A 340 -12.76 19.10 -1.49
N LEU A 341 -11.71 18.55 -0.86
CA LEU A 341 -11.62 17.13 -0.54
C LEU A 341 -12.66 16.69 0.49
N LYS A 342 -12.98 17.55 1.47
CA LYS A 342 -14.02 17.31 2.47
C LYS A 342 -15.41 17.30 1.86
N TYR A 343 -15.73 18.27 0.99
CA TYR A 343 -17.08 18.44 0.47
C TYR A 343 -17.37 17.65 -0.82
N ASN A 344 -16.35 17.26 -1.58
CA ASN A 344 -16.46 16.32 -2.69
C ASN A 344 -15.40 15.22 -2.59
N PRO A 345 -15.49 14.30 -1.61
CA PRO A 345 -14.47 13.27 -1.38
C PRO A 345 -14.39 12.23 -2.51
N ILE A 346 -15.50 12.03 -3.24
CA ILE A 346 -15.60 11.01 -4.30
C ILE A 346 -14.90 11.51 -5.57
N HIS A 347 -15.39 12.61 -6.16
CA HIS A 347 -14.89 13.09 -7.44
C HIS A 347 -13.78 14.12 -7.30
N LYS A 348 -13.71 14.83 -6.17
CA LYS A 348 -12.68 15.84 -5.88
C LYS A 348 -12.61 16.90 -7.00
N LYS A 349 -13.77 17.28 -7.54
CA LYS A 349 -13.95 18.22 -8.66
C LYS A 349 -14.80 19.41 -8.25
N VAL A 350 -14.61 20.53 -8.93
CA VAL A 350 -15.51 21.69 -8.91
C VAL A 350 -16.54 21.57 -10.05
N PRO A 351 -17.73 22.19 -9.95
CA PRO A 351 -18.22 23.02 -8.84
C PRO A 351 -18.63 22.21 -7.59
N VAL A 352 -18.56 22.86 -6.43
CA VAL A 352 -19.28 22.45 -5.22
C VAL A 352 -20.10 23.62 -4.71
N LEU A 353 -21.43 23.46 -4.64
CA LEU A 353 -22.33 24.46 -4.07
C LEU A 353 -22.64 24.08 -2.61
N LEU A 354 -22.33 24.98 -1.68
CA LEU A 354 -22.73 24.88 -0.29
C LEU A 354 -23.99 25.72 -0.10
N HIS A 355 -25.06 25.13 0.42
CA HIS A 355 -26.23 25.87 0.88
C HIS A 355 -26.39 25.65 2.39
N GLY A 356 -25.83 26.56 3.19
CA GLY A 356 -25.49 26.32 4.59
C GLY A 356 -24.36 25.29 4.70
N ASP A 357 -24.48 24.33 5.62
CA ASP A 357 -23.50 23.25 5.79
C ASP A 357 -23.72 22.04 4.86
N LYS A 358 -24.49 22.21 3.77
CA LYS A 358 -24.89 21.12 2.87
C LYS A 358 -24.20 21.23 1.52
N PRO A 359 -23.19 20.38 1.24
CA PRO A 359 -22.54 20.36 -0.07
C PRO A 359 -23.39 19.65 -1.12
N LEU A 360 -23.46 20.25 -2.30
CA LEU A 360 -23.95 19.65 -3.53
C LEU A 360 -22.81 19.61 -4.57
N THR A 361 -22.70 18.49 -5.26
CA THR A 361 -21.68 18.21 -6.28
C THR A 361 -22.36 17.84 -7.59
N GLU A 362 -21.60 17.86 -8.69
CA GLU A 362 -22.06 17.67 -10.08
C GLU A 362 -22.88 18.84 -10.63
N SER A 363 -22.38 19.48 -11.68
CA SER A 363 -22.96 20.75 -12.17
C SER A 363 -24.42 20.65 -12.61
N LEU A 364 -24.82 19.56 -13.27
CA LEU A 364 -26.21 19.36 -13.70
C LEU A 364 -27.14 19.17 -12.49
N ILE A 365 -26.72 18.42 -11.47
CA ILE A 365 -27.48 18.22 -10.23
C ILE A 365 -27.61 19.54 -9.47
N ILE A 366 -26.54 20.32 -9.40
CA ILE A 366 -26.56 21.65 -8.77
C ILE A 366 -27.49 22.61 -9.53
N LEU A 367 -27.50 22.59 -10.87
CA LEU A 367 -28.42 23.40 -11.67
C LEU A 367 -29.88 23.05 -11.40
N GLU A 368 -30.22 21.76 -11.37
CA GLU A 368 -31.58 21.31 -11.03
C GLU A 368 -31.96 21.74 -9.61
N TYR A 369 -31.03 21.59 -8.66
CA TYR A 369 -31.23 22.06 -7.30
C TYR A 369 -31.49 23.56 -7.22
N ILE A 370 -30.74 24.38 -7.97
CA ILE A 370 -30.94 25.83 -8.05
C ILE A 370 -32.33 26.14 -8.62
N ASP A 371 -32.74 25.45 -9.69
CA ASP A 371 -34.07 25.65 -10.28
C ASP A 371 -35.21 25.29 -9.33
N GLU A 372 -35.09 24.17 -8.63
CA GLU A 372 -36.11 23.68 -7.71
C GLU A 372 -36.15 24.42 -6.37
N THR A 373 -35.04 25.03 -5.93
CA THR A 373 -34.96 25.73 -4.65
C THR A 373 -35.52 27.14 -4.75
N TRP A 374 -35.24 27.84 -5.86
CA TRP A 374 -35.65 29.23 -6.09
C TRP A 374 -36.59 29.31 -7.30
N LYS A 375 -37.77 28.68 -7.16
CA LYS A 375 -38.79 28.56 -8.22
C LYS A 375 -39.51 29.86 -8.55
N GLU A 376 -39.65 30.74 -7.58
CA GLU A 376 -40.33 32.05 -7.73
C GLU A 376 -39.48 33.06 -8.52
N ASN A 377 -38.22 32.72 -8.79
CA ASN A 377 -37.28 33.50 -9.57
C ASN A 377 -37.28 33.01 -11.03
N TYR A 378 -36.32 33.47 -11.83
CA TYR A 378 -36.16 33.11 -13.24
C TYR A 378 -36.21 31.58 -13.48
N PRO A 379 -37.19 31.03 -14.24
CA PRO A 379 -37.30 29.59 -14.47
C PRO A 379 -36.24 29.10 -15.47
N LEU A 380 -35.49 28.05 -15.11
CA LEU A 380 -34.47 27.47 -15.97
C LEU A 380 -35.01 26.29 -16.79
N LEU A 381 -35.83 25.43 -16.18
CA LEU A 381 -36.46 24.30 -16.85
C LEU A 381 -37.89 24.62 -17.29
N PRO A 382 -38.38 24.02 -18.39
CA PRO A 382 -39.80 24.09 -18.77
C PRO A 382 -40.73 23.54 -17.69
N GLU A 383 -41.96 24.05 -17.65
CA GLU A 383 -43.02 23.53 -16.76
C GLU A 383 -43.53 22.15 -17.20
N ASP A 384 -43.63 21.93 -18.51
CA ASP A 384 -44.09 20.67 -19.07
C ASP A 384 -43.10 19.53 -18.77
N PRO A 385 -43.57 18.39 -18.21
CA PRO A 385 -42.70 17.28 -17.85
C PRO A 385 -41.94 16.66 -19.03
N TYR A 386 -42.55 16.61 -20.22
CA TYR A 386 -41.92 16.05 -21.41
C TYR A 386 -40.82 16.99 -21.92
N GLU A 387 -41.11 18.28 -22.04
CA GLU A 387 -40.10 19.27 -22.42
C GLU A 387 -38.93 19.31 -21.43
N ARG A 388 -39.21 19.21 -20.12
CA ARG A 388 -38.17 19.09 -19.09
C ARG A 388 -37.29 17.86 -19.28
N ALA A 389 -37.88 16.71 -19.60
CA ALA A 389 -37.13 15.49 -19.89
C ALA A 389 -36.28 15.64 -21.16
N MET A 390 -36.80 16.30 -22.20
CA MET A 390 -36.06 16.58 -23.43
C MET A 390 -34.86 17.49 -23.20
N VAL A 391 -35.02 18.56 -22.40
CA VAL A 391 -33.92 19.46 -22.05
C VAL A 391 -32.81 18.72 -21.26
N ARG A 392 -33.18 17.82 -20.34
CA ARG A 392 -32.22 16.96 -19.61
C ARG A 392 -31.46 16.01 -20.54
N PHE A 393 -32.18 15.38 -21.49
CA PHE A 393 -31.55 14.53 -22.50
C PHE A 393 -30.49 15.29 -23.29
N TRP A 394 -30.82 16.48 -23.77
CA TRP A 394 -29.89 17.30 -24.56
C TRP A 394 -28.71 17.82 -23.73
N ALA A 395 -28.94 18.19 -22.48
CA ALA A 395 -27.87 18.55 -21.56
C ALA A 395 -26.88 17.37 -21.39
N ASN A 396 -27.39 16.16 -21.14
CA ASN A 396 -26.53 14.97 -21.02
C ASN A 396 -25.79 14.65 -22.34
N TYR A 397 -26.50 14.72 -23.48
CA TYR A 397 -25.89 14.54 -24.79
C TYR A 397 -24.71 15.49 -25.01
N THR A 398 -24.85 16.77 -24.63
CA THR A 398 -23.80 17.78 -24.82
C THR A 398 -22.55 17.52 -23.98
N ASP A 399 -22.72 17.04 -22.74
CA ASP A 399 -21.61 16.69 -21.85
C ASP A 399 -20.91 15.39 -22.27
N GLU A 400 -21.66 14.42 -22.78
CA GLU A 400 -21.11 13.11 -23.16
C GLU A 400 -20.45 13.11 -24.54
N LYS A 401 -20.88 13.95 -25.48
CA LYS A 401 -20.43 13.85 -26.87
C LYS A 401 -19.73 15.12 -27.40
N PRO A 402 -20.39 16.26 -27.63
CA PRO A 402 -19.70 17.51 -28.00
C PRO A 402 -18.54 17.90 -27.07
N TRP A 403 -18.76 17.89 -25.75
CA TRP A 403 -17.71 18.24 -24.79
C TRP A 403 -16.51 17.29 -24.87
N LEU A 404 -16.75 15.98 -24.82
CA LEU A 404 -15.66 14.98 -24.86
C LEU A 404 -14.89 14.99 -26.19
N THR A 405 -15.57 15.21 -27.32
CA THR A 405 -14.92 15.26 -28.64
C THR A 405 -14.06 16.51 -28.80
N ILE A 406 -14.57 17.69 -28.41
CA ILE A 406 -13.84 18.96 -28.52
C ILE A 406 -12.65 18.99 -27.55
N ILE A 407 -12.84 18.63 -26.28
CA ILE A 407 -11.74 18.51 -25.32
C ILE A 407 -10.77 17.39 -25.70
N GLY A 408 -11.25 16.31 -26.27
CA GLY A 408 -10.42 15.22 -26.76
C GLY A 408 -9.43 15.66 -27.85
N ALA A 409 -9.80 16.61 -28.72
CA ALA A 409 -8.92 17.17 -29.74
C ALA A 409 -7.80 18.06 -29.16
N PHE A 410 -8.05 18.67 -28.00
CA PHE A 410 -7.11 19.58 -27.34
C PHE A 410 -5.79 18.91 -26.92
N ALA A 411 -5.80 17.58 -26.70
CA ALA A 411 -4.63 16.80 -26.31
C ALA A 411 -4.09 15.88 -27.43
N LYS A 412 -4.32 16.21 -28.70
CA LYS A 412 -3.91 15.42 -29.88
C LYS A 412 -2.91 16.16 -30.79
N THR A 413 -2.17 15.39 -31.59
CA THR A 413 -1.25 15.91 -32.63
C THR A 413 -2.01 16.43 -33.85
N THR A 414 -1.36 17.24 -34.69
CA THR A 414 -1.97 17.92 -35.84
C THR A 414 -2.71 16.99 -36.82
N GLU A 415 -2.20 15.78 -37.04
CA GLU A 415 -2.83 14.81 -37.96
C GLU A 415 -4.12 14.18 -37.37
N GLU A 416 -4.13 13.89 -36.07
CA GLU A 416 -5.29 13.32 -35.36
C GLU A 416 -6.41 14.36 -35.11
N GLN A 417 -6.06 15.65 -35.14
CA GLN A 417 -6.99 16.75 -34.93
C GLN A 417 -8.05 16.83 -36.04
N MET A 418 -7.69 16.62 -37.31
CA MET A 418 -8.63 16.75 -38.43
C MET A 418 -9.74 15.68 -38.41
N LYS A 419 -9.42 14.45 -37.99
CA LYS A 419 -10.44 13.40 -37.80
C LYS A 419 -11.38 13.77 -36.64
N THR A 420 -10.81 14.23 -35.53
CA THR A 420 -11.58 14.60 -34.33
C THR A 420 -12.46 15.84 -34.58
N LEU A 421 -12.01 16.77 -35.43
CA LEU A 421 -12.78 17.96 -35.83
C LEU A 421 -14.08 17.56 -36.53
N LYS A 422 -14.02 16.64 -37.49
CA LYS A 422 -15.23 16.16 -38.19
C LYS A 422 -16.22 15.50 -37.22
N GLU A 423 -15.72 14.66 -36.31
CA GLU A 423 -16.55 14.03 -35.28
C GLU A 423 -17.20 15.06 -34.35
N ALA A 424 -16.47 16.11 -33.96
CA ALA A 424 -16.99 17.20 -33.15
C ALA A 424 -18.08 17.98 -33.90
N GLN A 425 -17.84 18.38 -35.16
CA GLN A 425 -18.83 19.07 -35.99
C GLN A 425 -20.10 18.24 -36.19
N GLU A 426 -19.98 16.94 -36.49
CA GLU A 426 -21.13 16.03 -36.59
C GLU A 426 -21.90 15.91 -35.27
N SER A 427 -21.20 15.97 -34.13
CA SER A 427 -21.86 15.94 -32.83
C SER A 427 -22.66 17.20 -32.49
N LEU A 428 -22.32 18.33 -33.11
CA LEU A 428 -22.99 19.63 -32.91
C LEU A 428 -24.20 19.83 -33.83
N LYS A 429 -24.26 19.18 -34.99
CA LYS A 429 -25.40 19.30 -35.93
C LYS A 429 -26.79 19.08 -35.32
N PRO A 430 -27.00 18.12 -34.39
CA PRO A 430 -28.30 17.99 -33.75
C PRO A 430 -28.73 19.24 -32.97
N LEU A 431 -27.79 20.04 -32.45
CA LEU A 431 -28.08 21.28 -31.74
C LEU A 431 -28.51 22.41 -32.68
N GLU A 432 -27.92 22.47 -33.88
CA GLU A 432 -28.35 23.36 -34.97
C GLU A 432 -29.84 23.14 -35.31
N GLU A 433 -30.24 21.87 -35.44
CA GLU A 433 -31.63 21.49 -35.72
C GLU A 433 -32.59 21.91 -34.59
N LEU A 434 -32.16 21.83 -33.33
CA LEU A 434 -32.97 22.24 -32.17
C LEU A 434 -33.20 23.74 -32.06
N LEU A 435 -32.30 24.56 -32.65
CA LEU A 435 -32.39 26.02 -32.66
C LEU A 435 -33.33 26.55 -33.74
N LYS A 436 -33.81 25.72 -34.66
CA LYS A 436 -34.71 26.17 -35.74
C LYS A 436 -35.94 26.87 -35.16
N GLY A 437 -36.11 28.14 -35.53
CA GLY A 437 -37.24 28.97 -35.09
C GLY A 437 -37.16 29.44 -33.64
N LYS A 438 -36.00 29.33 -32.98
CA LYS A 438 -35.79 29.79 -31.60
C LYS A 438 -34.62 30.76 -31.51
N ARG A 439 -34.72 31.69 -30.57
CA ARG A 439 -33.62 32.62 -30.24
C ARG A 439 -32.57 31.97 -29.33
N PHE A 440 -33.05 31.28 -28.30
CA PHE A 440 -32.27 30.47 -27.36
C PHE A 440 -32.84 29.05 -27.31
N PHE A 441 -32.11 28.09 -26.76
CA PHE A 441 -32.65 26.73 -26.57
C PHE A 441 -33.86 26.73 -25.63
N GLY A 442 -33.91 27.67 -24.68
CA GLY A 442 -35.06 28.00 -23.84
C GLY A 442 -36.21 28.76 -24.53
N GLY A 443 -36.12 29.05 -25.84
CA GLY A 443 -37.12 29.82 -26.58
C GLY A 443 -36.72 31.29 -26.71
N GLU A 444 -37.46 32.19 -26.07
CA GLU A 444 -37.20 33.65 -26.11
C GLU A 444 -36.16 34.12 -25.08
N THR A 445 -35.92 33.30 -24.06
CA THR A 445 -35.04 33.59 -22.92
C THR A 445 -34.04 32.45 -22.72
N LEU A 446 -32.93 32.71 -22.01
CA LEU A 446 -31.95 31.68 -21.69
C LEU A 446 -32.61 30.57 -20.86
N GLY A 447 -32.49 29.32 -21.29
CA GLY A 447 -32.96 28.16 -20.55
C GLY A 447 -31.82 27.33 -19.96
N TYR A 448 -32.18 26.24 -19.29
CA TYR A 448 -31.26 25.26 -18.72
C TYR A 448 -30.23 24.75 -19.74
N LEU A 449 -30.67 24.43 -20.97
CA LEU A 449 -29.77 23.93 -22.01
C LEU A 449 -28.77 25.00 -22.45
N ASP A 450 -29.18 26.26 -22.60
CA ASP A 450 -28.29 27.38 -22.95
C ASP A 450 -27.15 27.53 -21.93
N ILE A 451 -27.48 27.41 -20.64
CA ILE A 451 -26.49 27.45 -19.54
C ILE A 451 -25.50 26.28 -19.66
N VAL A 452 -26.00 25.08 -19.92
CA VAL A 452 -25.16 23.86 -20.01
C VAL A 452 -24.18 23.93 -21.17
N ILE A 453 -24.62 24.38 -22.35
CA ILE A 453 -23.79 24.41 -23.56
C ILE A 453 -23.04 25.72 -23.76
N GLY A 454 -23.28 26.73 -22.92
CA GLY A 454 -22.66 28.07 -22.97
C GLY A 454 -21.14 28.06 -23.15
N TRP A 455 -20.47 27.01 -22.67
CA TRP A 455 -19.03 26.79 -22.86
C TRP A 455 -18.59 26.79 -24.32
N ILE A 456 -19.43 26.36 -25.26
CA ILE A 456 -19.13 26.40 -26.70
C ILE A 456 -18.89 27.85 -27.13
N ALA A 457 -19.70 28.79 -26.63
CA ALA A 457 -19.65 30.17 -27.04
C ALA A 457 -18.42 30.94 -26.49
N PHE A 458 -17.94 30.60 -25.29
CA PHE A 458 -16.80 31.31 -24.67
C PHE A 458 -15.46 30.55 -24.66
N LEU A 459 -15.44 29.22 -24.50
CA LEU A 459 -14.23 28.42 -24.61
C LEU A 459 -13.95 27.97 -26.04
N GLY A 460 -14.99 27.73 -26.84
CA GLY A 460 -14.86 27.30 -28.23
C GLY A 460 -13.92 28.19 -29.03
N PRO A 461 -14.15 29.52 -29.10
CA PRO A 461 -13.27 30.44 -29.83
C PRO A 461 -11.81 30.41 -29.36
N ALA A 462 -11.58 30.22 -28.06
CA ALA A 462 -10.23 30.13 -27.50
C ALA A 462 -9.53 28.82 -27.93
N TYR A 463 -10.26 27.71 -28.01
CA TYR A 463 -9.75 26.47 -28.58
C TYR A 463 -9.52 26.58 -30.09
N GLU A 464 -10.45 27.17 -30.83
CA GLU A 464 -10.32 27.40 -32.28
C GLU A 464 -9.06 28.20 -32.60
N GLU A 465 -8.82 29.30 -31.87
CA GLU A 465 -7.63 30.15 -32.01
C GLU A 465 -6.34 29.38 -31.70
N LEU A 466 -6.31 28.61 -30.61
CA LEU A 466 -5.10 27.86 -30.22
C LEU A 466 -4.77 26.72 -31.18
N LEU A 467 -5.79 26.10 -31.78
CA LEU A 467 -5.65 24.89 -32.59
C LEU A 467 -5.65 25.16 -34.10
N GLY A 468 -6.08 26.35 -34.52
CA GLY A 468 -6.32 26.66 -35.93
C GLY A 468 -7.45 25.82 -36.53
N LEU A 469 -8.49 25.51 -35.74
CA LEU A 469 -9.64 24.69 -36.13
C LEU A 469 -10.92 25.52 -36.03
N THR A 470 -12.00 25.08 -36.70
CA THR A 470 -13.32 25.72 -36.63
C THR A 470 -14.37 24.66 -36.29
N TYR A 471 -14.77 24.60 -35.01
CA TYR A 471 -15.76 23.65 -34.50
C TYR A 471 -17.18 24.07 -34.86
N VAL A 472 -17.51 25.36 -34.78
CA VAL A 472 -18.82 25.90 -35.18
C VAL A 472 -18.65 26.66 -36.50
N ASP A 473 -18.74 25.94 -37.61
CA ASP A 473 -18.61 26.52 -38.95
C ASP A 473 -19.89 27.31 -39.31
N PRO A 474 -19.81 28.64 -39.55
CA PRO A 474 -20.97 29.47 -39.88
C PRO A 474 -21.72 29.04 -41.15
N ASN A 475 -21.06 28.32 -42.07
CA ASN A 475 -21.69 27.88 -43.32
C ASN A 475 -22.56 26.64 -43.12
N SER A 476 -22.17 25.75 -42.21
CA SER A 476 -22.87 24.49 -41.95
C SER A 476 -23.76 24.53 -40.70
N MET A 477 -23.45 25.41 -39.74
CA MET A 477 -24.20 25.62 -38.49
C MET A 477 -24.45 27.12 -38.23
N PRO A 478 -25.16 27.82 -39.13
CA PRO A 478 -25.39 29.26 -39.01
C PRO A 478 -26.20 29.66 -37.77
N LEU A 479 -27.17 28.85 -37.33
CA LEU A 479 -27.99 29.16 -36.16
C LEU A 479 -27.20 29.03 -34.86
N LEU A 480 -26.40 27.96 -34.72
CA LEU A 480 -25.54 27.77 -33.56
C LEU A 480 -24.45 28.83 -33.50
N HIS A 481 -23.91 29.25 -34.65
CA HIS A 481 -22.97 30.37 -34.73
C HIS A 481 -23.61 31.69 -34.25
N ALA A 482 -24.80 32.03 -34.76
CA ALA A 482 -25.54 33.21 -34.33
C ALA A 482 -25.88 33.14 -32.82
N TRP A 483 -26.31 31.97 -32.34
CA TRP A 483 -26.57 31.74 -30.92
C TRP A 483 -25.32 31.98 -30.05
N CYS A 484 -24.12 31.55 -30.49
CA CYS A 484 -22.88 31.83 -29.73
C CYS A 484 -22.63 33.34 -29.59
N GLN A 485 -22.89 34.11 -30.65
CA GLN A 485 -22.74 35.56 -30.63
C GLN A 485 -23.79 36.24 -29.75
N GLU A 486 -25.05 35.81 -29.80
CA GLU A 486 -26.10 36.35 -28.95
C GLU A 486 -25.88 36.00 -27.47
N PHE A 487 -25.58 34.74 -27.16
CA PHE A 487 -25.33 34.25 -25.81
C PHE A 487 -24.23 35.05 -25.10
N THR A 488 -23.10 35.28 -25.78
CA THR A 488 -21.96 36.04 -25.22
C THR A 488 -22.23 37.53 -25.06
N ASN A 489 -23.24 38.07 -25.75
CA ASN A 489 -23.66 39.47 -25.64
C ASN A 489 -24.75 39.71 -24.59
N VAL A 490 -25.33 38.66 -23.99
CA VAL A 490 -26.23 38.81 -22.84
C VAL A 490 -25.46 39.46 -21.69
N PRO A 491 -25.94 40.57 -21.07
CA PRO A 491 -25.17 41.34 -20.10
C PRO A 491 -24.57 40.50 -18.95
N LEU A 492 -25.38 39.61 -18.35
CA LEU A 492 -24.94 38.74 -17.25
C LEU A 492 -23.91 37.69 -17.68
N VAL A 493 -24.01 37.19 -18.92
CA VAL A 493 -23.02 36.27 -19.48
C VAL A 493 -21.72 37.01 -19.71
N LYS A 494 -21.79 38.18 -20.38
CA LYS A 494 -20.64 39.03 -20.70
C LYS A 494 -19.83 39.43 -19.47
N GLU A 495 -20.50 39.76 -18.37
CA GLU A 495 -19.87 40.08 -17.08
C GLU A 495 -19.18 38.85 -16.44
N GLY A 496 -19.71 37.65 -16.66
CA GLY A 496 -19.17 36.40 -16.13
C GLY A 496 -18.15 35.68 -17.01
N LEU A 497 -17.77 36.23 -18.16
CA LEU A 497 -16.82 35.57 -19.06
C LEU A 497 -15.39 35.57 -18.48
N PRO A 498 -14.63 34.47 -18.64
CA PRO A 498 -13.20 34.46 -18.30
C PRO A 498 -12.44 35.57 -19.04
N PRO A 499 -11.51 36.28 -18.38
CA PRO A 499 -10.68 37.28 -19.05
C PRO A 499 -9.85 36.64 -20.18
N ARG A 500 -10.07 37.08 -21.42
CA ARG A 500 -9.42 36.49 -22.62
C ARG A 500 -7.90 36.49 -22.52
N GLU A 501 -7.33 37.55 -21.95
CA GLU A 501 -5.89 37.73 -21.72
C GLU A 501 -5.28 36.66 -20.80
N LYS A 502 -6.08 36.09 -19.87
CA LYS A 502 -5.65 35.00 -18.98
C LYS A 502 -5.97 33.62 -19.56
N LEU A 503 -7.07 33.51 -20.30
CA LEU A 503 -7.58 32.24 -20.82
C LEU A 503 -6.63 31.59 -21.82
N LEU A 504 -6.18 32.33 -22.83
CA LEU A 504 -5.32 31.78 -23.90
C LEU A 504 -3.96 31.28 -23.37
N PRO A 505 -3.20 32.04 -22.54
CA PRO A 505 -1.98 31.52 -21.93
C PRO A 505 -2.20 30.28 -21.07
N TYR A 506 -3.29 30.26 -20.29
CA TYR A 506 -3.63 29.10 -19.46
C TYR A 506 -3.91 27.86 -20.31
N LEU A 507 -4.73 27.97 -21.36
CA LEU A 507 -5.00 26.86 -22.27
C LEU A 507 -3.73 26.37 -22.96
N LYS A 508 -2.87 27.28 -23.43
CA LYS A 508 -1.58 26.93 -24.01
C LYS A 508 -0.71 26.10 -23.05
N TYR A 509 -0.57 26.55 -21.81
CA TYR A 509 0.16 25.84 -20.76
C TYR A 509 -0.39 24.42 -20.50
N ILE A 510 -1.71 24.28 -20.38
CA ILE A 510 -2.33 22.97 -20.16
C ILE A 510 -2.13 22.05 -21.37
N ARG A 511 -2.26 22.56 -22.60
CA ARG A 511 -2.02 21.79 -23.83
C ARG A 511 -0.60 21.27 -23.91
N GLU A 512 0.39 22.11 -23.62
CA GLU A 512 1.81 21.71 -23.62
C GLU A 512 2.08 20.58 -22.61
N LYS A 513 1.51 20.66 -21.40
CA LYS A 513 1.59 19.57 -20.41
C LYS A 513 0.91 18.28 -20.88
N LEU A 514 -0.26 18.37 -21.50
CA LEU A 514 -1.01 17.19 -21.97
C LEU A 514 -0.31 16.50 -23.15
N ILE A 515 0.25 17.27 -24.08
CA ILE A 515 1.04 16.75 -25.20
C ILE A 515 2.38 16.18 -24.71
N GLY A 516 3.05 16.86 -23.77
CA GLY A 516 4.28 16.39 -23.14
C GLY A 516 4.11 15.00 -22.49
N LYS A 517 3.08 14.83 -21.66
CA LYS A 517 2.72 13.53 -21.05
C LYS A 517 2.43 12.44 -22.07
N LYS A 518 1.89 12.78 -23.25
CA LYS A 518 1.59 11.81 -24.32
C LYS A 518 2.83 11.41 -25.13
N LYS A 519 3.76 12.35 -25.37
CA LYS A 519 5.07 12.04 -25.97
C LYS A 519 5.88 11.11 -25.08
N GLU A 520 5.89 11.35 -23.77
CA GLU A 520 6.49 10.45 -22.77
C GLU A 520 5.84 9.05 -22.79
N LYS A 521 4.50 8.97 -22.90
CA LYS A 521 3.77 7.69 -23.01
C LYS A 521 3.97 6.93 -24.32
N LYS A 522 4.29 7.60 -25.43
CA LYS A 522 4.43 6.98 -26.76
C LYS A 522 5.87 6.55 -27.06
N MET A 523 6.84 6.92 -26.21
CA MET A 523 8.26 6.59 -26.36
C MET A 523 8.72 5.36 -25.55
N ALA A 524 7.88 4.82 -24.66
CA ALA A 524 8.21 3.59 -23.92
C ALA A 524 8.00 2.34 -24.80
N VAL A 525 9.08 1.69 -25.19
CA VAL A 525 9.04 0.31 -25.71
C VAL A 525 8.78 -0.65 -24.54
N ASP A 526 7.97 -1.69 -24.76
CA ASP A 526 7.77 -2.89 -23.91
C ASP A 526 7.13 -2.78 -22.52
N GLY A 527 6.21 -1.84 -22.28
CA GLY A 527 5.33 -1.93 -21.10
C GLY A 527 6.06 -1.95 -19.74
N VAL A 528 7.35 -1.58 -19.71
CA VAL A 528 8.17 -1.45 -18.52
C VAL A 528 7.92 -0.07 -17.93
N LYS A 529 7.47 -0.02 -16.67
CA LYS A 529 7.25 1.22 -15.93
C LYS A 529 7.92 1.15 -14.58
N LEU A 530 8.50 2.25 -14.14
CA LEU A 530 9.13 2.36 -12.83
C LEU A 530 8.39 3.39 -12.00
N LEU A 531 7.70 2.93 -10.96
CA LEU A 531 7.13 3.80 -9.94
C LEU A 531 8.25 4.17 -8.97
N GLY A 532 8.51 5.47 -8.85
CA GLY A 532 9.66 5.97 -8.12
C GLY A 532 9.47 7.37 -7.57
N MET A 533 10.36 7.77 -6.68
CA MET A 533 10.51 9.16 -6.24
C MET A 533 11.90 9.62 -6.66
N TRP A 534 12.01 10.81 -7.27
CA TRP A 534 13.25 11.23 -7.90
C TRP A 534 14.45 11.31 -6.93
N ALA A 535 14.20 11.54 -5.64
CA ALA A 535 15.22 11.62 -4.60
C ALA A 535 15.50 10.26 -3.92
N SER A 536 14.81 9.17 -4.30
CA SER A 536 15.00 7.86 -3.67
C SER A 536 16.25 7.16 -4.21
N PRO A 537 17.24 6.81 -3.36
CA PRO A 537 18.42 6.05 -3.79
C PRO A 537 18.03 4.69 -4.36
N LEU A 538 17.08 4.00 -3.73
CA LEU A 538 16.66 2.65 -4.15
C LEU A 538 16.04 2.65 -5.56
N VAL A 539 15.38 3.75 -5.95
CA VAL A 539 14.84 3.94 -7.31
C VAL A 539 15.97 4.18 -8.31
N ARG A 540 16.97 4.99 -7.93
CA ARG A 540 18.13 5.29 -8.78
C ARG A 540 18.94 4.04 -9.15
N ARG A 541 19.02 3.05 -8.25
CA ARG A 541 19.61 1.72 -8.56
C ARG A 541 18.93 1.07 -9.76
N ILE A 542 17.60 1.11 -9.79
CA ILE A 542 16.80 0.49 -10.85
C ILE A 542 16.95 1.25 -12.17
N GLU A 543 16.89 2.59 -12.12
CA GLU A 543 17.13 3.41 -13.31
C GLU A 543 18.51 3.16 -13.93
N LEU A 544 19.55 3.03 -13.09
CA LEU A 544 20.91 2.72 -13.56
C LEU A 544 20.99 1.33 -14.18
N ALA A 545 20.38 0.31 -13.56
CA ALA A 545 20.36 -1.05 -14.10
C ALA A 545 19.65 -1.13 -15.46
N LEU A 546 18.47 -0.51 -15.58
CA LEU A 546 17.73 -0.43 -16.85
C LEU A 546 18.57 0.27 -17.93
N LYS A 547 19.23 1.38 -17.57
CA LYS A 547 20.08 2.14 -18.51
C LYS A 547 21.30 1.35 -18.97
N LEU A 548 22.02 0.68 -18.07
CA LEU A 548 23.17 -0.17 -18.41
C LEU A 548 22.78 -1.31 -19.37
N LYS A 549 21.57 -1.85 -19.20
CA LYS A 549 21.01 -2.87 -20.10
C LYS A 549 20.35 -2.30 -21.37
N GLY A 550 20.32 -0.98 -21.54
CA GLY A 550 19.67 -0.33 -22.68
C GLY A 550 18.16 -0.57 -22.74
N ILE A 551 17.50 -0.75 -21.60
CA ILE A 551 16.06 -0.96 -21.49
C ILE A 551 15.38 0.39 -21.28
N GLU A 552 14.51 0.75 -22.22
CA GLU A 552 13.64 1.92 -22.12
C GLU A 552 12.49 1.66 -21.14
N TYR A 553 12.06 2.68 -20.38
CA TYR A 553 11.00 2.55 -19.38
C TYR A 553 10.22 3.85 -19.20
N GLU A 554 8.94 3.74 -18.82
CA GLU A 554 8.12 4.87 -18.37
C GLU A 554 8.38 5.13 -16.88
N TYR A 555 8.98 6.27 -16.53
CA TYR A 555 9.12 6.68 -15.13
C TYR A 555 7.85 7.36 -14.63
N ILE A 556 7.32 6.88 -13.50
CA ILE A 556 6.11 7.42 -12.85
C ILE A 556 6.52 7.96 -11.49
N GLU A 557 6.51 9.29 -11.36
CA GLU A 557 6.80 9.96 -10.09
C GLU A 557 5.66 9.71 -9.08
N GLU A 558 6.04 9.29 -7.88
CA GLU A 558 5.16 9.02 -6.73
C GLU A 558 5.44 10.02 -5.60
N ASP A 559 4.37 10.53 -4.99
CA ASP A 559 4.43 11.28 -3.74
C ASP A 559 4.38 10.28 -2.57
N LEU A 560 5.45 10.22 -1.76
CA LEU A 560 5.51 9.29 -0.62
C LEU A 560 4.76 9.78 0.62
N VAL A 561 4.39 11.07 0.67
CA VAL A 561 3.47 11.63 1.67
C VAL A 561 2.04 11.27 1.29
N ASN A 562 1.65 11.55 0.04
CA ASN A 562 0.33 11.24 -0.50
C ASN A 562 0.38 10.12 -1.55
N LYS A 563 0.57 8.89 -1.06
CA LYS A 563 0.76 7.69 -1.90
C LYS A 563 -0.41 7.47 -2.85
N SER A 564 -0.12 7.22 -4.13
CA SER A 564 -1.14 6.95 -5.13
C SER A 564 -1.86 5.62 -4.89
N GLU A 565 -3.12 5.51 -5.32
CA GLU A 565 -3.86 4.23 -5.32
C GLU A 565 -3.13 3.16 -6.13
N ARG A 566 -2.40 3.56 -7.18
CA ARG A 566 -1.60 2.64 -7.98
C ARG A 566 -0.46 2.04 -7.16
N LEU A 567 0.32 2.85 -6.45
CA LEU A 567 1.39 2.35 -5.58
C LEU A 567 0.84 1.40 -4.51
N LEU A 568 -0.27 1.78 -3.87
CA LEU A 568 -0.92 0.95 -2.85
C LEU A 568 -1.44 -0.37 -3.42
N LYS A 569 -1.91 -0.39 -4.67
CA LYS A 569 -2.32 -1.62 -5.36
C LYS A 569 -1.14 -2.48 -5.78
N CYS A 570 -0.05 -1.89 -6.26
CA CYS A 570 1.10 -2.62 -6.79
C CYS A 570 2.04 -3.13 -5.69
N ASN A 571 2.10 -2.45 -4.54
CA ASN A 571 2.84 -2.88 -3.36
C ASN A 571 1.97 -2.72 -2.09
N PRO A 572 0.94 -3.56 -1.92
CA PRO A 572 0.01 -3.44 -0.79
C PRO A 572 0.66 -3.73 0.56
N ILE A 573 1.74 -4.53 0.57
CA ILE A 573 2.45 -4.96 1.77
C ILE A 573 3.31 -3.83 2.33
N HIS A 574 4.27 -3.33 1.55
CA HIS A 574 5.22 -2.32 2.04
C HIS A 574 4.81 -0.89 1.70
N LYS A 575 4.01 -0.69 0.64
CA LYS A 575 3.54 0.63 0.19
C LYS A 575 4.72 1.59 -0.04
N LYS A 576 5.82 1.06 -0.60
CA LYS A 576 7.10 1.76 -0.82
C LYS A 576 7.53 1.63 -2.28
N VAL A 577 8.35 2.58 -2.72
CA VAL A 577 9.07 2.57 -4.00
C VAL A 577 10.50 2.03 -3.81
N PRO A 578 11.16 1.50 -4.85
CA PRO A 578 10.68 1.31 -6.23
C PRO A 578 9.64 0.19 -6.38
N VAL A 579 8.81 0.32 -7.41
CA VAL A 579 8.03 -0.80 -7.97
C VAL A 579 8.22 -0.80 -9.48
N LEU A 580 8.73 -1.91 -10.04
CA LEU A 580 8.83 -2.12 -11.48
C LEU A 580 7.56 -2.83 -11.95
N LEU A 581 6.89 -2.28 -12.95
CA LEU A 581 5.80 -2.94 -13.68
C LEU A 581 6.38 -3.44 -15.00
N HIS A 582 6.25 -4.73 -15.28
CA HIS A 582 6.51 -5.29 -16.62
C HIS A 582 5.16 -5.80 -17.16
N GLY A 583 4.50 -4.97 -17.98
CA GLY A 583 3.08 -5.16 -18.32
C GLY A 583 2.18 -4.90 -17.10
N ASP A 584 1.30 -5.85 -16.77
CA ASP A 584 0.40 -5.78 -15.61
C ASP A 584 0.97 -6.46 -14.34
N LYS A 585 2.24 -6.87 -14.38
CA LYS A 585 2.91 -7.62 -13.31
C LYS A 585 3.76 -6.68 -12.43
N PRO A 586 3.34 -6.34 -11.19
CA PRO A 586 4.11 -5.48 -10.29
C PRO A 586 5.19 -6.27 -9.56
N LEU A 587 6.39 -5.69 -9.51
CA LEU A 587 7.52 -6.22 -8.77
C LEU A 587 8.08 -5.17 -7.80
N PRO A 588 7.85 -5.32 -6.48
CA PRO A 588 8.44 -4.48 -5.45
C PRO A 588 9.84 -4.97 -5.04
N GLU A 589 10.51 -4.19 -4.17
CA GLU A 589 11.85 -4.43 -3.59
C GLU A 589 13.01 -4.26 -4.58
N SER A 590 13.88 -3.28 -4.33
CA SER A 590 14.96 -2.91 -5.27
C SER A 590 15.91 -4.06 -5.60
N LEU A 591 16.38 -4.83 -4.60
CA LEU A 591 17.29 -5.95 -4.84
C LEU A 591 16.65 -7.05 -5.70
N ILE A 592 15.36 -7.33 -5.47
CA ILE A 592 14.60 -8.33 -6.23
C ILE A 592 14.35 -7.83 -7.66
N ILE A 593 14.04 -6.54 -7.82
CA ILE A 593 13.90 -5.89 -9.13
C ILE A 593 15.22 -5.97 -9.92
N LEU A 594 16.37 -5.74 -9.28
CA LEU A 594 17.68 -5.84 -9.95
C LEU A 594 17.94 -7.26 -10.46
N GLU A 595 17.67 -8.29 -9.66
CA GLU A 595 17.81 -9.69 -10.09
C GLU A 595 16.84 -10.02 -11.23
N TYR A 596 15.59 -9.56 -11.14
CA TYR A 596 14.62 -9.73 -12.21
C TYR A 596 15.06 -9.06 -13.51
N ILE A 597 15.60 -7.84 -13.45
CA ILE A 597 16.16 -7.15 -14.61
C ILE A 597 17.30 -7.96 -15.22
N ASP A 598 18.20 -8.50 -14.40
CA ASP A 598 19.32 -9.32 -14.88
C ASP A 598 18.87 -10.63 -15.55
N GLU A 599 17.90 -11.32 -14.94
CA GLU A 599 17.38 -12.59 -15.43
C GLU A 599 16.44 -12.45 -16.63
N THR A 600 15.74 -11.33 -16.76
CA THR A 600 14.81 -11.08 -17.87
C THR A 600 15.55 -10.67 -19.13
N TRP A 601 16.54 -9.78 -19.00
CA TRP A 601 17.32 -9.25 -20.12
C TRP A 601 18.77 -9.73 -20.08
N LYS A 602 18.97 -11.06 -20.04
CA LYS A 602 20.30 -11.71 -19.93
C LYS A 602 21.28 -11.35 -21.04
N LYS A 603 20.78 -11.10 -22.26
CA LYS A 603 21.63 -10.81 -23.43
C LYS A 603 22.25 -9.41 -23.39
N ASN A 604 21.72 -8.52 -22.54
CA ASN A 604 22.19 -7.15 -22.44
C ASN A 604 22.94 -7.00 -21.12
N TYR A 605 24.22 -6.64 -21.18
CA TYR A 605 25.07 -6.22 -20.04
C TYR A 605 24.81 -7.03 -18.73
N PRO A 606 25.47 -8.18 -18.51
CA PRO A 606 25.25 -9.00 -17.33
C PRO A 606 25.62 -8.23 -16.05
N LEU A 607 24.71 -8.17 -15.09
CA LEU A 607 24.93 -7.49 -13.80
C LEU A 607 25.51 -8.44 -12.77
N LEU A 608 24.99 -9.67 -12.70
CA LEU A 608 25.50 -10.69 -11.79
C LEU A 608 26.55 -11.56 -12.46
N PRO A 609 27.51 -12.10 -11.67
CA PRO A 609 28.43 -13.12 -12.15
C PRO A 609 27.73 -14.37 -12.69
N GLU A 610 28.37 -15.10 -13.61
CA GLU A 610 27.87 -16.38 -14.13
C GLU A 610 28.04 -17.54 -13.13
N ASP A 611 29.15 -17.55 -12.38
CA ASP A 611 29.41 -18.55 -11.35
C ASP A 611 28.39 -18.45 -10.19
N PRO A 612 27.73 -19.55 -9.80
CA PRO A 612 26.73 -19.53 -8.73
C PRO A 612 27.26 -19.03 -7.38
N PHE A 613 28.51 -19.34 -7.04
CA PHE A 613 29.08 -18.92 -5.77
C PHE A 613 29.36 -17.41 -5.77
N GLU A 614 29.97 -16.88 -6.82
CA GLU A 614 30.19 -15.44 -6.97
C GLU A 614 28.86 -14.66 -7.01
N ARG A 615 27.82 -15.22 -7.65
CA ARG A 615 26.46 -14.65 -7.63
C ARG A 615 25.89 -14.61 -6.21
N ALA A 616 26.02 -15.70 -5.46
CA ALA A 616 25.57 -15.78 -4.08
C ALA A 616 26.33 -14.78 -3.18
N MET A 617 27.64 -14.60 -3.40
CA MET A 617 28.44 -13.60 -2.70
C MET A 617 28.02 -12.16 -3.06
N ALA A 618 27.67 -11.89 -4.32
CA ALA A 618 27.13 -10.58 -4.72
C ALA A 618 25.80 -10.27 -4.00
N ARG A 619 24.91 -11.25 -3.87
CA ARG A 619 23.65 -11.13 -3.07
C ARG A 619 23.95 -10.88 -1.60
N PHE A 620 24.90 -11.62 -1.02
CA PHE A 620 25.32 -11.46 0.38
C PHE A 620 25.80 -10.04 0.65
N TRP A 621 26.72 -9.53 -0.18
CA TRP A 621 27.26 -8.19 0.01
C TRP A 621 26.23 -7.09 -0.24
N ALA A 622 25.31 -7.28 -1.20
CA ALA A 622 24.22 -6.33 -1.41
C ALA A 622 23.27 -6.26 -0.20
N LYS A 623 22.91 -7.43 0.36
CA LYS A 623 22.12 -7.51 1.60
C LYS A 623 22.86 -6.86 2.77
N TYR A 624 24.14 -7.17 2.94
CA TYR A 624 25.00 -6.56 3.96
C TYR A 624 25.01 -5.03 3.84
N THR A 625 25.20 -4.49 2.64
CA THR A 625 25.18 -3.03 2.39
C THR A 625 23.89 -2.38 2.85
N ASP A 626 22.74 -2.98 2.54
CA ASP A 626 21.42 -2.42 2.88
C ASP A 626 21.09 -2.56 4.37
N GLU A 627 21.56 -3.62 5.05
CA GLU A 627 21.27 -3.89 6.46
C GLU A 627 22.26 -3.25 7.45
N LYS A 628 23.49 -2.95 7.01
CA LYS A 628 24.57 -2.47 7.89
C LYS A 628 24.98 -1.02 7.52
N PRO A 629 25.83 -0.76 6.51
CA PRO A 629 26.19 0.60 6.12
C PRO A 629 25.01 1.54 5.92
N TRP A 630 24.03 1.12 5.13
CA TRP A 630 22.91 2.00 4.78
C TRP A 630 22.09 2.41 6.01
N LEU A 631 21.75 1.47 6.90
CA LEU A 631 21.01 1.77 8.12
C LEU A 631 21.79 2.69 9.07
N SER A 632 23.11 2.48 9.24
CA SER A 632 23.94 3.33 10.09
C SER A 632 24.13 4.75 9.50
N ILE A 633 24.23 4.89 8.17
CA ILE A 633 24.26 6.19 7.49
C ILE A 633 22.93 6.92 7.69
N VAL A 634 21.80 6.25 7.49
CA VAL A 634 20.46 6.83 7.76
C VAL A 634 20.29 7.19 9.24
N GLY A 635 20.82 6.37 10.16
CA GLY A 635 20.85 6.66 11.59
C GLY A 635 21.61 7.95 11.91
N THR A 636 22.79 8.13 11.34
CA THR A 636 23.60 9.34 11.50
C THR A 636 22.91 10.57 10.92
N PHE A 637 22.18 10.39 9.81
CA PHE A 637 21.39 11.44 9.19
C PHE A 637 20.09 11.80 9.93
N SER A 638 19.57 10.93 10.80
CA SER A 638 18.32 11.19 11.55
C SER A 638 18.55 11.64 12.99
N LYS A 639 19.78 11.53 13.51
CA LYS A 639 20.11 11.79 14.91
C LYS A 639 21.01 13.01 15.11
N THR A 640 21.14 13.43 16.37
CA THR A 640 22.00 14.54 16.83
C THR A 640 22.82 14.13 18.07
N GLY A 641 23.88 14.90 18.38
CA GLY A 641 24.66 14.72 19.59
C GLY A 641 25.45 13.41 19.66
N GLU A 642 25.50 12.80 20.85
CA GLU A 642 26.27 11.57 21.10
C GLU A 642 25.76 10.39 20.26
N GLU A 643 24.45 10.25 20.10
CA GLU A 643 23.90 9.16 19.29
C GLU A 643 24.28 9.27 17.81
N GLN A 644 24.38 10.49 17.28
CA GLN A 644 24.83 10.72 15.91
C GLN A 644 26.27 10.26 15.70
N MET A 645 27.16 10.57 16.65
CA MET A 645 28.56 10.13 16.59
C MET A 645 28.69 8.61 16.73
N LYS A 646 27.85 7.99 17.57
CA LYS A 646 27.79 6.53 17.68
C LYS A 646 27.41 5.88 16.34
N THR A 647 26.34 6.35 15.70
CA THR A 647 25.92 5.79 14.40
C THR A 647 26.92 6.10 13.28
N LEU A 648 27.66 7.22 13.36
CA LEU A 648 28.73 7.54 12.42
C LEU A 648 29.86 6.52 12.52
N ASN A 649 30.31 6.22 13.75
CA ASN A 649 31.34 5.20 13.98
C ASN A 649 30.86 3.83 13.49
N GLU A 650 29.60 3.46 13.76
CA GLU A 650 29.00 2.22 13.23
C GLU A 650 28.99 2.20 11.69
N ALA A 651 28.66 3.32 11.04
CA ALA A 651 28.69 3.45 9.59
C ALA A 651 30.11 3.25 9.04
N GLN A 652 31.10 3.94 9.61
CA GLN A 652 32.51 3.83 9.22
C GLN A 652 33.04 2.39 9.37
N GLU A 653 32.80 1.75 10.53
CA GLU A 653 33.21 0.36 10.76
C GLU A 653 32.54 -0.61 9.77
N SER A 654 31.25 -0.38 9.48
CA SER A 654 30.52 -1.24 8.55
C SER A 654 30.93 -1.09 7.08
N LEU A 655 31.59 0.00 6.70
CA LEU A 655 32.11 0.22 5.34
C LEU A 655 33.46 -0.50 5.11
N LYS A 656 34.27 -0.74 6.15
CA LYS A 656 35.60 -1.37 6.03
C LYS A 656 35.60 -2.72 5.31
N PRO A 657 34.63 -3.64 5.51
CA PRO A 657 34.60 -4.88 4.73
C PRO A 657 34.44 -4.67 3.22
N LEU A 658 33.83 -3.55 2.78
CA LEU A 658 33.69 -3.22 1.36
C LEU A 658 35.00 -2.69 0.75
N GLU A 659 35.83 -1.99 1.54
CA GLU A 659 37.20 -1.61 1.15
C GLU A 659 38.03 -2.86 0.83
N GLU A 660 37.98 -3.87 1.71
CA GLU A 660 38.68 -5.14 1.51
C GLU A 660 38.21 -5.87 0.24
N LEU A 661 36.91 -5.81 -0.06
CA LEU A 661 36.31 -6.44 -1.24
C LEU A 661 36.74 -5.80 -2.57
N LEU A 662 37.14 -4.52 -2.55
CA LEU A 662 37.64 -3.78 -3.71
C LEU A 662 39.12 -4.05 -4.03
N LYS A 663 39.86 -4.74 -3.15
CA LYS A 663 41.29 -5.00 -3.39
C LYS A 663 41.54 -5.70 -4.73
N GLY A 664 42.36 -5.06 -5.56
CA GLY A 664 42.71 -5.57 -6.89
C GLY A 664 41.60 -5.46 -7.93
N LYS A 665 40.54 -4.69 -7.66
CA LYS A 665 39.43 -4.47 -8.59
C LYS A 665 39.23 -3.00 -8.89
N ARG A 666 38.74 -2.70 -10.09
CA ARG A 666 38.33 -1.35 -10.50
C ARG A 666 36.92 -1.03 -10.02
N PHE A 667 36.01 -1.97 -10.21
CA PHE A 667 34.62 -1.97 -9.74
C PHE A 667 34.36 -3.23 -8.92
N PHE A 668 33.30 -3.27 -8.10
CA PHE A 668 32.92 -4.49 -7.40
C PHE A 668 32.62 -5.66 -8.36
N GLY A 669 32.11 -5.34 -9.55
CA GLY A 669 31.93 -6.24 -10.69
C GLY A 669 33.21 -6.61 -11.46
N GLY A 670 34.39 -6.16 -11.01
CA GLY A 670 35.68 -6.38 -11.68
C GLY A 670 36.07 -5.19 -12.56
N GLU A 671 36.06 -5.37 -13.89
CA GLU A 671 36.44 -4.33 -14.85
C GLU A 671 35.30 -3.37 -15.24
N THR A 672 34.06 -3.79 -14.98
CA THR A 672 32.84 -3.07 -15.35
C THR A 672 31.91 -2.94 -14.15
N ILE A 673 31.00 -1.96 -14.18
CA ILE A 673 29.95 -1.80 -13.17
C ILE A 673 29.11 -3.08 -13.10
N GLY A 674 29.09 -3.76 -11.96
CA GLY A 674 28.26 -4.94 -11.72
C GLY A 674 27.06 -4.66 -10.82
N TYR A 675 26.36 -5.73 -10.45
CA TYR A 675 25.22 -5.70 -9.52
C TYR A 675 25.56 -4.98 -8.21
N LEU A 676 26.70 -5.31 -7.61
CA LEU A 676 27.10 -4.74 -6.32
C LEU A 676 27.49 -3.26 -6.44
N ASP A 677 28.09 -2.83 -7.56
CA ASP A 677 28.35 -1.42 -7.84
C ASP A 677 27.05 -0.61 -7.91
N ILE A 678 26.01 -1.17 -8.53
CA ILE A 678 24.69 -0.52 -8.59
C ILE A 678 24.08 -0.37 -7.19
N VAL A 679 24.22 -1.39 -6.35
CA VAL A 679 23.70 -1.37 -4.97
C VAL A 679 24.46 -0.36 -4.11
N ILE A 680 25.79 -0.44 -4.09
CA ILE A 680 26.64 0.45 -3.29
C ILE A 680 26.67 1.86 -3.86
N GLY A 681 26.45 2.03 -5.17
CA GLY A 681 26.51 3.31 -5.88
C GLY A 681 25.60 4.40 -5.28
N CYS A 682 24.51 4.01 -4.60
CA CYS A 682 23.69 4.96 -3.85
C CYS A 682 24.43 5.65 -2.71
N ILE A 683 25.30 4.91 -2.01
CA ILE A 683 26.16 5.44 -0.95
C ILE A 683 27.15 6.43 -1.58
N ALA A 684 27.79 6.06 -2.69
CA ALA A 684 28.71 6.94 -3.42
C ALA A 684 28.08 8.27 -3.85
N VAL A 685 26.80 8.24 -4.27
CA VAL A 685 26.07 9.44 -4.70
C VAL A 685 25.59 10.29 -3.52
N LEU A 686 25.10 9.66 -2.44
CA LEU A 686 24.49 10.39 -1.33
C LEU A 686 25.48 10.87 -0.29
N VAL A 687 26.48 10.06 0.06
CA VAL A 687 27.40 10.35 1.17
C VAL A 687 28.05 11.72 1.06
N PRO A 688 28.61 12.15 -0.11
CA PRO A 688 29.21 13.49 -0.22
C PRO A 688 28.23 14.63 0.10
N LEU A 689 26.94 14.45 -0.22
CA LEU A 689 25.90 15.43 0.11
C LEU A 689 25.58 15.43 1.60
N LEU A 690 25.58 14.25 2.23
CA LEU A 690 25.36 14.11 3.68
C LEU A 690 26.54 14.69 4.46
N GLU A 691 27.77 14.46 4.04
CA GLU A 691 28.98 15.03 4.65
C GLU A 691 28.93 16.56 4.64
N GLU A 692 28.53 17.17 3.52
CA GLU A 692 28.33 18.62 3.42
C GLU A 692 27.24 19.14 4.38
N ILE A 693 26.09 18.47 4.43
CA ILE A 693 24.95 18.90 5.26
C ILE A 693 25.28 18.79 6.75
N LEU A 694 26.04 17.77 7.13
CA LEU A 694 26.32 17.45 8.52
C LEU A 694 27.63 18.02 9.06
N GLY A 695 28.58 18.35 8.17
CA GLY A 695 29.95 18.66 8.56
C GLY A 695 30.70 17.45 9.16
N LEU A 696 30.33 16.23 8.75
CA LEU A 696 30.91 14.96 9.22
C LEU A 696 31.57 14.23 8.05
N THR A 697 32.43 13.26 8.36
CA THR A 697 33.12 12.42 7.34
C THR A 697 32.75 10.96 7.55
N TYR A 698 32.02 10.36 6.60
CA TYR A 698 31.74 8.93 6.57
C TYR A 698 32.87 8.16 5.88
N ILE A 699 33.44 8.71 4.79
CA ILE A 699 34.49 8.04 4.02
C ILE A 699 35.77 8.85 4.15
N ASP A 700 36.63 8.46 5.10
CA ASP A 700 37.99 9.02 5.21
C ASP A 700 38.88 8.44 4.09
N PRO A 701 39.38 9.27 3.15
CA PRO A 701 40.24 8.81 2.06
C PRO A 701 41.54 8.16 2.52
N ASN A 702 42.02 8.43 3.75
CA ASN A 702 43.21 7.79 4.30
C ASN A 702 42.90 6.39 4.86
N ALA A 703 41.72 6.20 5.42
CA ALA A 703 41.31 4.93 6.01
C ALA A 703 40.68 3.97 4.99
N MET A 704 39.99 4.51 3.97
CA MET A 704 39.31 3.74 2.91
C MET A 704 39.66 4.30 1.51
N PRO A 705 40.94 4.26 1.11
CA PRO A 705 41.41 4.85 -0.15
C PRO A 705 40.78 4.18 -1.39
N LEU A 706 40.56 2.86 -1.38
CA LEU A 706 40.00 2.15 -2.54
C LEU A 706 38.53 2.50 -2.73
N PHE A 707 37.74 2.50 -1.64
CA PHE A 707 36.33 2.85 -1.67
C PHE A 707 36.14 4.32 -2.05
N HIS A 708 36.99 5.22 -1.55
CA HIS A 708 37.00 6.62 -1.96
C HIS A 708 37.29 6.77 -3.46
N ALA A 709 38.35 6.12 -3.97
CA ALA A 709 38.70 6.16 -5.39
C ALA A 709 37.59 5.57 -6.27
N TRP A 710 37.04 4.41 -5.89
CA TRP A 710 35.91 3.78 -6.56
C TRP A 710 34.68 4.71 -6.59
N SER A 711 34.36 5.39 -5.49
CA SER A 711 33.23 6.33 -5.43
C SER A 711 33.39 7.50 -6.40
N GLN A 712 34.61 8.04 -6.52
CA GLN A 712 34.92 9.10 -7.49
C GLN A 712 34.83 8.59 -8.92
N GLU A 713 35.35 7.39 -9.20
CA GLU A 713 35.31 6.83 -10.54
C GLU A 713 33.88 6.49 -10.96
N PHE A 714 33.12 5.78 -10.11
CA PHE A 714 31.74 5.39 -10.34
C PHE A 714 30.84 6.59 -10.68
N THR A 715 30.94 7.68 -9.92
CA THR A 715 30.14 8.89 -10.16
C THR A 715 30.55 9.67 -11.41
N ASN A 716 31.78 9.46 -11.92
CA ASN A 716 32.28 10.07 -13.15
C ASN A 716 32.02 9.23 -14.41
N VAL A 717 31.55 7.98 -14.28
CA VAL A 717 31.12 7.19 -15.43
C VAL A 717 30.00 7.95 -16.17
N PRO A 718 30.12 8.19 -17.49
CA PRO A 718 29.19 9.06 -18.22
C PRO A 718 27.70 8.72 -18.02
N LEU A 719 27.36 7.42 -18.05
CA LEU A 719 26.00 6.92 -17.83
C LEU A 719 25.48 7.19 -16.42
N VAL A 720 26.33 7.06 -15.40
CA VAL A 720 25.98 7.36 -14.01
C VAL A 720 25.79 8.87 -13.84
N LYS A 721 26.73 9.66 -14.36
CA LYS A 721 26.73 11.12 -14.30
C LYS A 721 25.49 11.75 -14.93
N GLU A 722 25.02 11.24 -16.06
CA GLU A 722 23.76 11.67 -16.72
C GLU A 722 22.53 11.50 -15.81
N ARG A 723 22.56 10.55 -14.86
CA ARG A 723 21.42 10.16 -14.01
C ARG A 723 21.51 10.63 -12.57
N LEU A 724 22.57 11.35 -12.21
CA LEU A 724 22.66 11.96 -10.90
C LEU A 724 21.56 13.03 -10.74
N PRO A 725 20.87 13.06 -9.59
CA PRO A 725 19.89 14.12 -9.34
C PRO A 725 20.60 15.49 -9.33
N PRO A 726 19.92 16.58 -9.74
CA PRO A 726 20.51 17.92 -9.66
C PRO A 726 20.97 18.22 -8.23
N ARG A 727 22.27 18.48 -8.06
CA ARG A 727 22.93 18.60 -6.76
C ARG A 727 22.21 19.56 -5.82
N GLU A 728 21.96 20.79 -6.27
CA GLU A 728 21.30 21.84 -5.47
C GLU A 728 19.89 21.43 -5.02
N LYS A 729 19.11 20.83 -5.93
CA LYS A 729 17.77 20.32 -5.64
C LYS A 729 17.84 19.22 -4.58
N MET A 730 18.82 18.32 -4.67
CA MET A 730 19.01 17.22 -3.74
C MET A 730 19.43 17.71 -2.35
N VAL A 731 20.37 18.66 -2.27
CA VAL A 731 20.81 19.26 -1.00
C VAL A 731 19.65 19.97 -0.30
N HIS A 732 18.87 20.77 -1.04
CA HIS A 732 17.69 21.44 -0.48
C HIS A 732 16.67 20.43 0.05
N TYR A 733 16.37 19.38 -0.72
CA TYR A 733 15.47 18.31 -0.30
C TYR A 733 15.96 17.61 0.97
N LEU A 734 17.24 17.23 1.02
CA LEU A 734 17.82 16.53 2.18
C LEU A 734 17.83 17.41 3.43
N LYS A 735 18.11 18.71 3.32
CA LYS A 735 18.02 19.64 4.46
C LYS A 735 16.60 19.67 5.05
N ALA A 736 15.60 19.92 4.21
CA ALA A 736 14.19 19.92 4.64
C ALA A 736 13.75 18.56 5.21
N PHE A 737 14.19 17.47 4.59
CA PHE A 737 13.89 16.12 5.05
C PHE A 737 14.53 15.82 6.41
N ARG A 738 15.79 16.24 6.63
CA ARG A 738 16.45 16.12 7.93
C ARG A 738 15.69 16.90 8.99
N GLU A 739 15.38 18.18 8.74
CA GLU A 739 14.63 19.03 9.67
C GLU A 739 13.32 18.36 10.13
N GLY A 740 12.60 17.72 9.20
CA GLY A 740 11.40 16.94 9.53
C GLY A 740 11.67 15.73 10.44
N LEU A 741 12.80 15.04 10.28
CA LEU A 741 13.17 13.87 11.08
C LEU A 741 13.64 14.22 12.51
N ILE A 742 14.35 15.34 12.68
CA ILE A 742 14.83 15.77 14.01
C ILE A 742 13.79 16.58 14.80
N SER A 743 12.71 17.02 14.16
CA SER A 743 11.60 17.74 14.81
C SER A 743 10.42 16.83 15.19
N SER A 744 10.36 15.61 14.67
CA SER A 744 9.40 14.56 15.00
C SER A 744 9.85 13.69 16.17
#